data_AF-A0A6A0B642-F1
#
_entry.id   AF-A0A6A0B642-F1
#
_cell.length_a   1.000
_cell.length_b   1.000
_cell.length_c   1.000
_cell.angle_alpha   90.00
_cell.angle_beta   90.00
_cell.angle_gamma   90.00
#
_symmetry.space_group_name_H-M   'P 1'
#
loop_
_entity.id
_entity.type
_entity.pdbx_description
1 polymer ?
#
loop_
_entity_poly.entity_id
_entity_poly.type
_entity_poly.pdbx_seq_one_letter_code
_entity_poly.pdbx_strand_id
1 'polypeptide(L)'
;MIRKEAGLAFWLDWVEHRGGLWEDAGDTALALLPAALSSELELPEETAVTADPDVAREDGALLLVTGHPMVARAAESVLAAGDTGTLTLAAPRSVPPDAATLLAKAREHLPVDHGRLDPRAESPPQRALRPVLRVGALVGYELSAEDHFQEQGEVFVDVPSRLRLPAGVTERLARTGPDPRAETALPGGGAALDHASTSRPDLVAALAEAYGMLETAAGLRRDGLAGQIADAHAKERARAEAYYAAAVDSLERRAANAPDDRAALLRARIESTCEERARRLAEIAEKYRARHTLTPYRLYLLRVPVLRLALDVRRGERRYPLDLDWLLPAGEFAPLRCPACARSGAQLVAAKTHLGCERCLAPKRAAPRPVPESVPPPRDGAAGHAGASAKGAVAPEHPGAAAAVGPGAVPVVRQGDARGAEAAGGAVRRGRGGGGAEAGRIAEASAARAASDRTAAAPGHAQSRPQSRPQRRSADPQTLRKRAFTFWENAAGGDRRKLERLCAPDSPAAALLRLYGAAGPLHGIGVRSGERVESCSATVFPAEGRRGWDSAGGEVHTDQGHHDYLLRWSPGSDRSVVEVMPYATPFALNAATMMARYRAGGTEPTSRLLRTGAEVDPVADLLWQRTSARQGAHLAARALASWWRLADPEALRERYPVAVLAAAVERSACYWSGAGGGGYGDAALLWQVPEADLRKAGAHLQRLLKLTQDQPW
;
A
#
# COMPACT_ATOMS: atom_id res chain seq x y z
N MET A 1 -15.00 -21.95 22.71
CA MET A 1 -14.19 -21.77 21.50
C MET A 1 -13.00 -20.85 21.80
N ILE A 2 -11.90 -21.46 22.24
CA ILE A 2 -10.59 -20.81 22.23
C ILE A 2 -10.11 -20.84 20.77
N ARG A 3 -9.41 -19.80 20.29
CA ARG A 3 -8.79 -19.88 18.96
C ARG A 3 -7.59 -20.82 19.06
N LYS A 4 -7.70 -21.99 18.43
CA LYS A 4 -6.57 -22.90 18.19
C LYS A 4 -5.48 -22.17 17.39
N GLU A 5 -4.25 -22.63 17.53
CA GLU A 5 -3.11 -22.15 16.73
C GLU A 5 -3.35 -22.44 15.24
N ALA A 6 -2.81 -21.60 14.36
CA ALA A 6 -3.19 -21.60 12.95
C ALA A 6 -2.77 -22.87 12.17
N GLY A 7 -1.61 -23.45 12.50
CA GLY A 7 -1.13 -24.71 11.95
C GLY A 7 -1.92 -25.91 12.46
N LEU A 8 -2.26 -25.95 13.76
CA LEU A 8 -3.16 -26.97 14.32
C LEU A 8 -4.55 -26.90 13.66
N ALA A 9 -5.15 -25.71 13.57
CA ALA A 9 -6.47 -25.54 12.96
C ALA A 9 -6.46 -25.97 11.49
N PHE A 10 -5.48 -25.50 10.70
CA PHE A 10 -5.30 -25.92 9.31
C PHE A 10 -5.13 -27.43 9.14
N TRP A 11 -4.36 -28.08 10.01
CA TRP A 11 -4.13 -29.52 9.91
C TRP A 11 -5.40 -30.32 10.27
N LEU A 12 -6.20 -29.88 11.25
CA LEU A 12 -7.49 -30.49 11.57
C LEU A 12 -8.50 -30.33 10.42
N ASP A 13 -8.63 -29.12 9.85
CA ASP A 13 -9.47 -28.86 8.66
C ASP A 13 -9.03 -29.73 7.47
N TRP A 14 -7.72 -29.96 7.31
CA TRP A 14 -7.15 -30.83 6.27
C TRP A 14 -7.41 -32.32 6.54
N VAL A 15 -7.31 -32.80 7.78
CA VAL A 15 -7.69 -34.17 8.15
C VAL A 15 -9.16 -34.44 7.84
N GLU A 16 -10.05 -33.50 8.18
CA GLU A 16 -11.48 -33.58 7.85
C GLU A 16 -11.71 -33.62 6.33
N HIS A 17 -11.02 -32.76 5.58
CA HIS A 17 -11.07 -32.78 4.10
C HIS A 17 -10.50 -34.05 3.47
N ARG A 18 -9.53 -34.71 4.12
CA ARG A 18 -8.97 -36.02 3.73
C ARG A 18 -9.85 -37.20 4.17
N GLY A 19 -11.01 -36.95 4.79
CA GLY A 19 -11.98 -37.96 5.20
C GLY A 19 -11.76 -38.55 6.60
N GLY A 20 -10.89 -37.95 7.40
CA GLY A 20 -10.81 -38.21 8.83
C GLY A 20 -11.84 -37.43 9.64
N LEU A 21 -11.81 -37.62 10.96
CA LEU A 21 -12.65 -36.90 11.92
C LEU A 21 -11.77 -36.35 13.04
N TRP A 22 -12.26 -35.37 13.79
CA TRP A 22 -11.60 -34.92 15.02
C TRP A 22 -12.60 -34.42 16.07
N GLU A 23 -12.24 -34.54 17.35
CA GLU A 23 -13.02 -34.06 18.49
C GLU A 23 -12.24 -33.04 19.34
N ASP A 24 -12.94 -32.07 19.91
CA ASP A 24 -12.36 -30.99 20.73
C ASP A 24 -12.25 -31.41 22.21
N ALA A 25 -11.12 -31.98 22.60
CA ALA A 25 -10.85 -32.50 23.94
C ALA A 25 -10.29 -31.43 24.91
N GLY A 26 -10.65 -30.15 24.70
CA GLY A 26 -10.21 -29.02 25.52
C GLY A 26 -8.82 -28.53 25.14
N ASP A 27 -7.81 -28.93 25.92
CA ASP A 27 -6.40 -28.53 25.72
C ASP A 27 -5.67 -29.42 24.69
N THR A 28 -6.33 -30.48 24.21
CA THR A 28 -5.96 -31.30 23.05
C THR A 28 -7.13 -31.43 22.08
N ALA A 29 -6.88 -31.97 20.89
CA ALA A 29 -7.90 -32.50 20.00
C ALA A 29 -7.55 -33.97 19.67
N LEU A 30 -8.54 -34.86 19.65
CA LEU A 30 -8.35 -36.24 19.22
C LEU A 30 -8.65 -36.33 17.72
N ALA A 31 -7.65 -36.67 16.91
CA ALA A 31 -7.81 -36.88 15.47
C ALA A 31 -7.93 -38.38 15.15
N LEU A 32 -8.97 -38.73 14.39
CA LEU A 32 -9.24 -40.06 13.88
C LEU A 32 -8.86 -40.10 12.39
N LEU A 33 -7.75 -40.78 12.09
CA LEU A 33 -7.14 -40.85 10.77
C LEU A 33 -7.56 -42.15 10.06
N PRO A 34 -8.16 -42.09 8.85
CA PRO A 34 -8.42 -43.30 8.06
C PRO A 34 -7.11 -44.04 7.77
N ALA A 35 -7.11 -45.38 7.72
CA ALA A 35 -5.93 -46.22 7.53
C ALA A 35 -4.94 -45.73 6.44
N ALA A 36 -5.44 -45.21 5.32
CA ALA A 36 -4.60 -44.64 4.26
C ALA A 36 -3.86 -43.36 4.68
N LEU A 37 -4.52 -42.48 5.45
CA LEU A 37 -3.96 -41.23 5.97
C LEU A 37 -3.04 -41.49 7.18
N SER A 38 -3.40 -42.44 8.05
CA SER A 38 -2.54 -42.98 9.10
C SER A 38 -1.21 -43.48 8.52
N SER A 39 -1.27 -44.29 7.46
CA SER A 39 -0.10 -44.80 6.74
C SER A 39 0.70 -43.71 6.03
N GLU A 40 0.06 -42.73 5.39
CA GLU A 40 0.72 -41.57 4.73
C GLU A 40 1.49 -40.67 5.72
N LEU A 41 1.00 -40.59 6.97
CA LEU A 41 1.53 -39.71 8.00
C LEU A 41 2.44 -40.44 9.01
N GLU A 42 2.57 -41.76 8.93
CA GLU A 42 3.26 -42.61 9.90
C GLU A 42 2.71 -42.44 11.34
N LEU A 43 1.39 -42.19 11.46
CA LEU A 43 0.68 -42.01 12.73
C LEU A 43 -0.31 -43.15 13.02
N PRO A 44 -0.63 -43.43 14.30
CA PRO A 44 -1.78 -44.27 14.67
C PRO A 44 -3.11 -43.73 14.14
N GLU A 45 -4.10 -44.61 13.94
CA GLU A 45 -5.46 -44.22 13.53
C GLU A 45 -6.15 -43.30 14.54
N GLU A 46 -5.76 -43.33 15.83
CA GLU A 46 -6.18 -42.38 16.86
C GLU A 46 -4.96 -41.59 17.36
N THR A 47 -4.91 -40.28 17.12
CA THR A 47 -3.79 -39.41 17.56
C THR A 47 -4.30 -38.18 18.30
N ALA A 48 -3.93 -38.03 19.57
CA ALA A 48 -4.11 -36.78 20.31
C ALA A 48 -3.09 -35.72 19.84
N VAL A 49 -3.57 -34.55 19.45
CA VAL A 49 -2.77 -33.41 18.97
C VAL A 49 -3.03 -32.16 19.80
N THR A 50 -2.03 -31.28 19.94
CA THR A 50 -2.18 -29.98 20.60
C THR A 50 -1.23 -28.95 20.00
N ALA A 51 -1.48 -27.68 20.28
CA ALA A 51 -0.58 -26.56 19.96
C ALA A 51 0.17 -26.04 21.19
N ASP A 52 -0.14 -26.55 22.39
CA ASP A 52 0.49 -26.13 23.63
C ASP A 52 1.73 -27.02 23.94
N PRO A 53 2.93 -26.44 24.07
CA PRO A 53 4.17 -27.20 24.27
C PRO A 53 4.35 -27.73 25.70
N ASP A 54 3.53 -27.30 26.66
CA ASP A 54 3.48 -27.88 28.01
C ASP A 54 2.54 -29.10 28.01
N VAL A 55 1.33 -28.99 27.44
CA VAL A 55 0.38 -30.11 27.26
C VAL A 55 1.01 -31.26 26.46
N ALA A 56 1.70 -30.95 25.36
CA ALA A 56 2.39 -31.96 24.54
C ALA A 56 3.48 -32.74 25.30
N ARG A 57 4.02 -32.16 26.39
CA ARG A 57 5.10 -32.74 27.21
C ARG A 57 4.55 -33.53 28.40
N GLU A 58 3.43 -33.10 28.95
CA GLU A 58 2.84 -33.67 30.17
C GLU A 58 1.83 -34.78 29.85
N ASP A 59 0.99 -34.59 28.82
CA ASP A 59 -0.02 -35.58 28.39
C ASP A 59 0.45 -36.43 27.18
N GLY A 60 1.62 -36.14 26.61
CA GLY A 60 2.20 -36.87 25.48
C GLY A 60 1.52 -36.64 24.12
N ALA A 61 0.62 -35.65 24.02
CA ALA A 61 -0.04 -35.26 22.78
C ALA A 61 0.97 -34.70 21.75
N LEU A 62 0.72 -34.97 20.46
CA LEU A 62 1.57 -34.51 19.37
C LEU A 62 1.49 -32.98 19.19
N LEU A 63 2.63 -32.29 19.33
CA LEU A 63 2.74 -30.85 19.16
C LEU A 63 2.65 -30.44 17.68
N LEU A 64 1.47 -29.98 17.25
CA LEU A 64 1.23 -29.37 15.94
C LEU A 64 1.19 -27.85 16.07
N VAL A 65 2.19 -27.20 15.49
CA VAL A 65 2.31 -25.74 15.40
C VAL A 65 2.79 -25.34 13.99
N THR A 66 2.62 -24.07 13.62
CA THR A 66 3.18 -23.52 12.38
C THR A 66 4.69 -23.83 12.28
N GLY A 67 5.09 -24.54 11.21
CA GLY A 67 6.46 -25.01 10.99
C GLY A 67 6.73 -26.48 11.37
N HIS A 68 5.78 -27.19 11.98
CA HIS A 68 5.89 -28.63 12.19
C HIS A 68 5.87 -29.39 10.85
N PRO A 69 6.73 -30.42 10.62
CA PRO A 69 6.83 -31.10 9.32
C PRO A 69 5.51 -31.67 8.77
N MET A 70 4.59 -32.08 9.65
CA MET A 70 3.27 -32.57 9.21
C MET A 70 2.33 -31.46 8.72
N VAL A 71 2.43 -30.26 9.31
CA VAL A 71 1.70 -29.07 8.84
C VAL A 71 2.27 -28.64 7.48
N ALA A 72 3.59 -28.76 7.29
CA ALA A 72 4.24 -28.56 6.00
C ALA A 72 3.78 -29.59 4.94
N ARG A 73 3.84 -30.90 5.22
CA ARG A 73 3.33 -31.95 4.32
C ARG A 73 1.86 -31.75 3.94
N ALA A 74 1.01 -31.36 4.90
CA ALA A 74 -0.40 -31.05 4.63
C ALA A 74 -0.56 -29.82 3.70
N ALA A 75 0.23 -28.76 3.91
CA ALA A 75 0.24 -27.59 3.04
C ALA A 75 0.76 -27.92 1.62
N GLU A 76 1.85 -28.69 1.51
CA GLU A 76 2.38 -29.19 0.24
C GLU A 76 1.34 -30.04 -0.51
N SER A 77 0.63 -30.93 0.19
CA SER A 77 -0.47 -31.74 -0.35
C SER A 77 -1.59 -30.87 -0.95
N VAL A 78 -2.04 -29.82 -0.24
CA VAL A 78 -3.06 -28.87 -0.73
C VAL A 78 -2.56 -28.07 -1.93
N LEU A 79 -1.32 -27.58 -1.88
CA LEU A 79 -0.70 -26.80 -2.95
C LEU A 79 -0.50 -27.64 -4.23
N ALA A 80 -0.15 -28.92 -4.09
CA ALA A 80 0.04 -29.86 -5.20
C ALA A 80 -1.28 -30.36 -5.80
N ALA A 81 -2.35 -30.49 -5.00
CA ALA A 81 -3.68 -30.83 -5.49
C ALA A 81 -4.29 -29.71 -6.37
N GLY A 82 -4.07 -28.46 -5.98
CA GLY A 82 -4.46 -27.27 -6.74
C GLY A 82 -5.92 -26.83 -6.54
N ASP A 83 -6.07 -25.53 -6.26
CA ASP A 83 -7.34 -24.85 -5.97
C ASP A 83 -7.96 -24.30 -7.27
N THR A 84 -8.71 -25.15 -7.99
CA THR A 84 -9.24 -24.83 -9.32
C THR A 84 -10.76 -24.98 -9.41
N GLY A 85 -11.41 -24.14 -10.22
CA GLY A 85 -12.86 -24.22 -10.40
C GLY A 85 -13.49 -23.09 -11.22
N THR A 86 -14.82 -23.10 -11.29
CA THR A 86 -15.64 -22.02 -11.86
C THR A 86 -16.66 -21.57 -10.83
N LEU A 87 -16.74 -20.26 -10.54
CA LEU A 87 -17.63 -19.70 -9.53
C LEU A 87 -18.44 -18.55 -10.15
N THR A 88 -19.78 -18.63 -10.08
CA THR A 88 -20.63 -17.45 -10.32
C THR A 88 -20.72 -16.64 -9.04
N LEU A 89 -20.38 -15.35 -9.09
CA LEU A 89 -20.43 -14.49 -7.91
C LEU A 89 -21.85 -13.95 -7.67
N ALA A 90 -22.27 -13.88 -6.41
CA ALA A 90 -23.56 -13.33 -6.04
C ALA A 90 -23.67 -11.84 -6.43
N ALA A 91 -24.80 -11.46 -7.04
CA ALA A 91 -25.12 -10.05 -7.26
C ALA A 91 -25.48 -9.36 -5.92
N PRO A 92 -25.13 -8.07 -5.73
CA PRO A 92 -25.58 -7.31 -4.57
C PRO A 92 -27.11 -7.29 -4.45
N ARG A 93 -27.62 -7.33 -3.21
CA ARG A 93 -29.06 -7.21 -2.93
C ARG A 93 -29.60 -5.77 -3.01
N SER A 94 -28.72 -4.79 -3.20
CA SER A 94 -29.09 -3.39 -3.45
C SER A 94 -29.77 -3.22 -4.80
N VAL A 95 -30.60 -2.18 -4.94
CA VAL A 95 -31.15 -1.79 -6.24
C VAL A 95 -29.98 -1.47 -7.20
N PRO A 96 -29.95 -2.02 -8.43
CA PRO A 96 -28.93 -1.69 -9.41
C PRO A 96 -28.99 -0.21 -9.82
N PRO A 97 -27.86 0.43 -10.16
CA PRO A 97 -27.86 1.78 -10.71
C PRO A 97 -28.61 1.83 -12.05
N ASP A 98 -29.30 2.93 -12.30
CA ASP A 98 -30.07 3.13 -13.53
C ASP A 98 -29.19 3.58 -14.71
N ALA A 99 -29.78 3.66 -15.90
CA ALA A 99 -29.08 4.07 -17.13
C ALA A 99 -28.47 5.47 -17.04
N ALA A 100 -29.12 6.40 -16.32
CA ALA A 100 -28.64 7.77 -16.14
C ALA A 100 -27.42 7.83 -15.22
N THR A 101 -27.46 7.10 -14.09
CA THR A 101 -26.36 6.97 -13.12
C THR A 101 -25.15 6.31 -13.78
N LEU A 102 -25.36 5.22 -14.52
CA LEU A 102 -24.30 4.52 -15.26
C LEU A 102 -23.68 5.43 -16.33
N LEU A 103 -24.48 6.19 -17.08
CA LEU A 103 -23.99 7.14 -18.08
C LEU A 103 -23.21 8.32 -17.46
N ALA A 104 -23.63 8.81 -16.30
CA ALA A 104 -22.90 9.84 -15.57
C ALA A 104 -21.51 9.33 -15.16
N LYS A 105 -21.45 8.16 -14.52
CA LYS A 105 -20.19 7.51 -14.13
C LYS A 105 -19.31 7.12 -15.32
N ALA A 106 -19.91 6.75 -16.46
CA ALA A 106 -19.14 6.47 -17.67
C ALA A 106 -18.43 7.73 -18.20
N ARG A 107 -19.08 8.90 -18.15
CA ARG A 107 -18.49 10.19 -18.56
C ARG A 107 -17.42 10.68 -17.59
N GLU A 108 -17.57 10.36 -16.30
CA GLU A 108 -16.62 10.64 -15.23
C GLU A 108 -15.33 9.80 -15.36
N HIS A 109 -15.47 8.47 -15.46
CA HIS A 109 -14.33 7.54 -15.46
C HIS A 109 -13.69 7.31 -16.84
N LEU A 110 -14.38 7.64 -17.95
CA LEU A 110 -13.86 7.45 -19.32
C LEU A 110 -13.94 8.74 -20.15
N PRO A 111 -13.06 9.74 -19.89
CA PRO A 111 -12.99 10.97 -20.67
C PRO A 111 -12.42 10.70 -22.08
N VAL A 112 -13.30 10.71 -23.09
CA VAL A 112 -12.92 10.55 -24.50
C VAL A 112 -12.62 11.91 -25.13
N ASP A 113 -11.38 12.13 -25.57
CA ASP A 113 -11.04 13.38 -26.27
C ASP A 113 -11.74 13.48 -27.62
N HIS A 114 -12.14 14.70 -27.97
CA HIS A 114 -12.91 15.05 -29.16
C HIS A 114 -14.26 14.31 -29.31
N GLY A 115 -14.73 13.63 -28.26
CA GLY A 115 -15.92 12.78 -28.27
C GLY A 115 -16.83 13.01 -27.07
N ARG A 116 -18.11 12.70 -27.23
CA ARG A 116 -19.11 12.69 -26.16
C ARG A 116 -19.74 11.31 -26.05
N LEU A 117 -19.79 10.75 -24.85
CA LEU A 117 -20.57 9.53 -24.58
C LEU A 117 -22.06 9.88 -24.53
N ASP A 118 -22.86 9.27 -25.40
CA ASP A 118 -24.33 9.27 -25.32
C ASP A 118 -24.85 7.82 -25.37
N PRO A 119 -26.01 7.52 -24.77
CA PRO A 119 -26.57 6.17 -24.77
C PRO A 119 -27.02 5.80 -26.18
N ARG A 120 -26.80 4.53 -26.57
CA ARG A 120 -27.34 4.01 -27.82
C ARG A 120 -28.87 3.92 -27.68
N ALA A 121 -29.60 4.47 -28.66
CA ALA A 121 -31.06 4.46 -28.63
C ALA A 121 -31.61 3.03 -28.50
N GLU A 122 -32.76 2.89 -27.85
CA GLU A 122 -33.48 1.62 -27.66
C GLU A 122 -32.69 0.50 -26.94
N SER A 123 -31.50 0.82 -26.38
CA SER A 123 -30.60 -0.14 -25.72
C SER A 123 -30.53 0.10 -24.20
N PRO A 124 -31.51 -0.37 -23.41
CA PRO A 124 -31.46 -0.27 -21.95
C PRO A 124 -30.31 -1.12 -21.35
N PRO A 125 -29.80 -0.81 -20.15
CA PRO A 125 -28.72 -1.58 -19.55
C PRO A 125 -29.07 -3.05 -19.34
N GLN A 126 -28.26 -3.95 -19.90
CA GLN A 126 -28.54 -5.40 -19.91
C GLN A 126 -27.78 -6.11 -18.79
N ARG A 127 -28.42 -7.06 -18.10
CA ARG A 127 -27.73 -7.95 -17.17
C ARG A 127 -26.96 -9.03 -17.96
N ALA A 128 -25.70 -9.23 -17.60
CA ALA A 128 -24.86 -10.29 -18.17
C ALA A 128 -23.90 -10.86 -17.11
N LEU A 129 -23.17 -11.92 -17.47
CA LEU A 129 -22.02 -12.42 -16.72
C LEU A 129 -20.74 -12.07 -17.48
N ARG A 130 -19.70 -11.64 -16.76
CA ARG A 130 -18.38 -11.30 -17.33
C ARG A 130 -17.29 -12.22 -16.76
N PRO A 131 -16.51 -12.92 -17.62
CA PRO A 131 -15.48 -13.84 -17.17
C PRO A 131 -14.21 -13.11 -16.69
N VAL A 132 -13.75 -13.46 -15.49
CA VAL A 132 -12.51 -12.98 -14.86
C VAL A 132 -11.72 -14.20 -14.38
N LEU A 133 -10.44 -14.32 -14.74
CA LEU A 133 -9.55 -15.33 -14.17
C LEU A 133 -8.94 -14.81 -12.88
N ARG A 134 -9.02 -15.59 -11.80
CA ARG A 134 -8.22 -15.42 -10.57
C ARG A 134 -7.13 -16.50 -10.58
N VAL A 135 -5.88 -16.08 -10.71
CA VAL A 135 -4.71 -16.97 -10.84
C VAL A 135 -3.77 -16.74 -9.66
N GLY A 136 -3.45 -17.81 -8.94
CA GLY A 136 -2.53 -17.77 -7.79
C GLY A 136 -1.33 -18.70 -8.00
N ALA A 137 -0.14 -18.17 -7.74
CA ALA A 137 1.11 -18.91 -7.76
C ALA A 137 1.92 -18.63 -6.49
N LEU A 138 2.56 -19.67 -5.96
CA LEU A 138 3.49 -19.58 -4.86
C LEU A 138 4.86 -19.25 -5.47
N VAL A 139 5.41 -18.09 -5.11
CA VAL A 139 6.67 -17.61 -5.67
C VAL A 139 7.80 -17.97 -4.73
N GLY A 140 8.67 -18.88 -5.15
CA GLY A 140 9.92 -19.18 -4.46
C GLY A 140 11.03 -18.25 -4.96
N TYR A 141 11.91 -17.82 -4.05
CA TYR A 141 13.14 -17.10 -4.36
C TYR A 141 14.33 -17.81 -3.70
N GLU A 142 15.34 -18.11 -4.51
CA GLU A 142 16.65 -18.61 -4.10
C GLU A 142 17.61 -17.44 -4.32
N LEU A 143 18.07 -16.77 -3.26
CA LEU A 143 19.02 -15.66 -3.37
C LEU A 143 20.45 -16.10 -3.05
N SER A 144 20.58 -17.07 -2.15
CA SER A 144 21.79 -17.82 -1.87
C SER A 144 21.45 -19.22 -1.38
N ALA A 145 22.45 -20.08 -1.19
CA ALA A 145 22.28 -21.42 -0.61
C ALA A 145 21.70 -21.41 0.83
N GLU A 146 21.67 -20.25 1.50
CA GLU A 146 21.06 -20.04 2.82
C GLU A 146 19.79 -19.16 2.73
N ASP A 147 19.80 -18.15 1.85
CA ASP A 147 18.75 -17.13 1.70
C ASP A 147 17.60 -17.59 0.78
N HIS A 148 16.61 -18.28 1.37
CA HIS A 148 15.38 -18.71 0.70
C HIS A 148 14.17 -17.90 1.18
N PHE A 149 13.34 -17.45 0.24
CA PHE A 149 12.09 -16.74 0.54
C PHE A 149 10.92 -17.33 -0.25
N GLN A 150 9.71 -17.25 0.29
CA GLN A 150 8.51 -17.71 -0.38
C GLN A 150 7.35 -16.75 -0.08
N GLU A 151 6.58 -16.36 -1.10
CA GLU A 151 5.39 -15.52 -0.93
C GLU A 151 4.28 -15.82 -1.93
N GLN A 152 3.05 -15.44 -1.59
CA GLN A 152 1.86 -15.69 -2.41
C GLN A 152 1.71 -14.60 -3.48
N GLY A 153 1.87 -14.97 -4.75
CA GLY A 153 1.41 -14.19 -5.89
C GLY A 153 -0.06 -14.49 -6.18
N GLU A 154 -0.87 -13.45 -6.37
CA GLU A 154 -2.24 -13.58 -6.91
C GLU A 154 -2.56 -12.41 -7.85
N VAL A 155 -3.16 -12.72 -8.99
CA VAL A 155 -3.63 -11.75 -9.99
C VAL A 155 -5.05 -12.09 -10.43
N PHE A 156 -5.84 -11.04 -10.68
CA PHE A 156 -7.14 -11.16 -11.32
C PHE A 156 -7.07 -10.50 -12.69
N VAL A 157 -7.37 -11.24 -13.75
CA VAL A 157 -7.35 -10.77 -15.13
C VAL A 157 -8.75 -10.85 -15.71
N ASP A 158 -9.30 -9.70 -16.09
CA ASP A 158 -10.52 -9.62 -16.88
C ASP A 158 -10.30 -10.30 -18.23
N VAL A 159 -11.08 -11.31 -18.58
CA VAL A 159 -10.80 -12.12 -19.78
C VAL A 159 -11.06 -11.36 -21.08
N PRO A 160 -12.19 -10.65 -21.29
CA PRO A 160 -12.44 -9.98 -22.57
C PRO A 160 -11.46 -8.84 -22.86
N SER A 161 -11.03 -8.09 -21.84
CA SER A 161 -9.99 -7.08 -22.00
C SER A 161 -8.58 -7.63 -21.84
N ARG A 162 -8.36 -8.83 -21.28
CA ARG A 162 -7.03 -9.34 -20.89
C ARG A 162 -6.22 -8.35 -20.06
N LEU A 163 -6.83 -7.71 -19.05
CA LEU A 163 -6.16 -6.73 -18.19
C LEU A 163 -6.28 -7.09 -16.72
N ARG A 164 -5.25 -6.73 -15.94
CA ARG A 164 -5.30 -6.80 -14.49
C ARG A 164 -6.43 -5.90 -13.98
N LEU A 165 -7.30 -6.44 -13.12
CA LEU A 165 -8.31 -5.64 -12.42
C LEU A 165 -7.65 -4.73 -11.35
N PRO A 166 -8.18 -3.52 -11.09
CA PRO A 166 -7.71 -2.65 -10.00
C PRO A 166 -7.79 -3.32 -8.63
N ALA A 167 -6.88 -2.98 -7.71
CA ALA A 167 -6.79 -3.64 -6.39
C ALA A 167 -8.13 -3.64 -5.63
N GLY A 168 -8.79 -2.48 -5.48
CA GLY A 168 -10.10 -2.37 -4.83
C GLY A 168 -11.20 -3.21 -5.51
N VAL A 169 -11.16 -3.36 -6.84
CA VAL A 169 -12.05 -4.29 -7.56
C VAL A 169 -11.73 -5.73 -7.17
N THR A 170 -10.47 -6.14 -7.22
CA THR A 170 -10.08 -7.52 -6.87
C THR A 170 -10.45 -7.90 -5.44
N GLU A 171 -10.29 -6.98 -4.50
CA GLU A 171 -10.69 -7.17 -3.12
C GLU A 171 -12.21 -7.33 -2.96
N ARG A 172 -13.01 -6.49 -3.63
CA ARG A 172 -14.48 -6.58 -3.54
C ARG A 172 -15.01 -7.85 -4.22
N LEU A 173 -14.39 -8.29 -5.32
CA LEU A 173 -14.68 -9.60 -5.93
C LEU A 173 -14.26 -10.77 -5.01
N ALA A 174 -13.08 -10.71 -4.39
CA ALA A 174 -12.59 -11.75 -3.47
C ALA A 174 -13.43 -11.87 -2.18
N ARG A 175 -14.06 -10.77 -1.74
CA ARG A 175 -15.03 -10.74 -0.63
C ARG A 175 -16.46 -11.14 -1.05
N THR A 176 -16.74 -11.30 -2.34
CA THR A 176 -18.08 -11.68 -2.83
C THR A 176 -18.22 -13.19 -2.82
N GLY A 177 -19.18 -13.71 -2.05
CA GLY A 177 -19.48 -15.14 -2.02
C GLY A 177 -20.04 -15.67 -3.35
N PRO A 178 -19.93 -16.99 -3.61
CA PRO A 178 -20.58 -17.60 -4.75
C PRO A 178 -22.11 -17.48 -4.65
N ASP A 179 -22.79 -17.43 -5.79
CA ASP A 179 -24.25 -17.50 -5.84
C ASP A 179 -24.69 -18.97 -5.71
N PRO A 180 -25.37 -19.37 -4.61
CA PRO A 180 -25.87 -20.74 -4.44
C PRO A 180 -27.04 -21.06 -5.39
N ARG A 181 -27.48 -20.10 -6.22
CA ARG A 181 -28.57 -20.19 -7.18
C ARG A 181 -28.13 -19.84 -8.60
N ALA A 182 -26.84 -20.04 -8.92
CA ALA A 182 -26.22 -19.69 -10.19
C ALA A 182 -27.01 -20.08 -11.47
N GLU A 183 -27.72 -21.20 -11.47
CA GLU A 183 -28.57 -21.65 -12.58
C GLU A 183 -29.81 -20.75 -12.81
N THR A 184 -30.33 -20.13 -11.74
CA THR A 184 -31.47 -19.18 -11.78
C THR A 184 -31.04 -17.71 -11.76
N ALA A 185 -29.73 -17.44 -11.68
CA ALA A 185 -29.19 -16.08 -11.81
C ALA A 185 -29.21 -15.59 -13.28
N LEU A 186 -29.34 -16.51 -14.24
CA LEU A 186 -29.70 -16.20 -15.63
C LEU A 186 -31.18 -15.78 -15.68
N PRO A 187 -31.53 -14.64 -16.31
CA PRO A 187 -32.91 -14.16 -16.35
C PRO A 187 -33.80 -15.07 -17.20
N GLY A 188 -34.77 -15.73 -16.55
CA GLY A 188 -35.77 -16.54 -17.25
C GLY A 188 -36.66 -15.70 -18.17
N GLY A 189 -36.86 -16.15 -19.41
CA GLY A 189 -37.88 -15.64 -20.33
C GLY A 189 -37.39 -14.67 -21.42
N GLY A 190 -36.15 -14.20 -21.39
CA GLY A 190 -35.57 -13.38 -22.45
C GLY A 190 -34.08 -13.69 -22.61
N ALA A 191 -33.61 -13.81 -23.86
CA ALA A 191 -32.25 -14.24 -24.14
C ALA A 191 -31.22 -13.30 -23.51
N ALA A 192 -30.62 -13.73 -22.40
CA ALA A 192 -29.40 -13.14 -21.91
C ALA A 192 -28.35 -13.28 -23.02
N LEU A 193 -27.81 -12.16 -23.49
CA LEU A 193 -26.67 -12.17 -24.40
C LEU A 193 -25.44 -12.63 -23.61
N ASP A 194 -25.26 -13.94 -23.54
CA ASP A 194 -23.98 -14.59 -23.26
C ASP A 194 -22.92 -13.91 -24.12
N HIS A 195 -22.11 -13.05 -23.52
CA HIS A 195 -21.09 -12.33 -24.27
C HIS A 195 -19.86 -13.22 -24.42
N ALA A 196 -20.00 -14.10 -25.41
CA ALA A 196 -19.19 -15.26 -25.69
C ALA A 196 -19.25 -16.34 -24.59
N SER A 197 -19.71 -17.52 -25.01
CA SER A 197 -19.03 -18.77 -24.66
C SER A 197 -17.52 -18.51 -24.69
N THR A 198 -16.91 -18.39 -23.51
CA THR A 198 -15.60 -17.75 -23.37
C THR A 198 -14.58 -18.64 -24.07
N SER A 199 -14.09 -18.21 -25.23
CA SER A 199 -13.45 -19.15 -26.13
C SER A 199 -12.18 -19.70 -25.49
N ARG A 200 -11.86 -20.96 -25.75
CA ARG A 200 -10.63 -21.57 -25.23
C ARG A 200 -9.39 -20.74 -25.61
N PRO A 201 -9.29 -20.14 -26.83
CA PRO A 201 -8.29 -19.11 -27.14
C PRO A 201 -8.28 -17.89 -26.21
N ASP A 202 -9.43 -17.29 -25.88
CA ASP A 202 -9.50 -16.11 -25.00
C ASP A 202 -9.07 -16.43 -23.57
N LEU A 203 -9.50 -17.57 -23.02
CA LEU A 203 -9.08 -18.06 -21.71
C LEU A 203 -7.57 -18.32 -21.66
N VAL A 204 -7.01 -18.97 -22.69
CA VAL A 204 -5.56 -19.21 -22.81
C VAL A 204 -4.79 -17.89 -22.94
N ALA A 205 -5.28 -16.94 -23.72
CA ALA A 205 -4.65 -15.63 -23.89
C ALA A 205 -4.70 -14.79 -22.60
N ALA A 206 -5.80 -14.83 -21.85
CA ALA A 206 -5.91 -14.19 -20.53
C ALA A 206 -5.02 -14.85 -19.47
N LEU A 207 -4.90 -16.19 -19.50
CA LEU A 207 -3.99 -16.94 -18.61
C LEU A 207 -2.52 -16.68 -18.93
N ALA A 208 -2.14 -16.55 -20.20
CA ALA A 208 -0.78 -16.17 -20.60
C ALA A 208 -0.42 -14.74 -20.14
N GLU A 209 -1.37 -13.79 -20.22
CA GLU A 209 -1.20 -12.45 -19.67
C GLU A 209 -1.11 -12.47 -18.13
N ALA A 210 -1.90 -13.31 -17.44
CA ALA A 210 -1.81 -13.51 -16.00
C ALA A 210 -0.45 -14.08 -15.57
N TYR A 211 0.08 -15.08 -16.28
CA TYR A 211 1.42 -15.62 -16.07
C TYR A 211 2.49 -14.54 -16.26
N GLY A 212 2.42 -13.77 -17.36
CA GLY A 212 3.35 -12.67 -17.62
C GLY A 212 3.34 -11.59 -16.52
N MET A 213 2.16 -11.31 -15.92
CA MET A 213 2.05 -10.39 -14.79
C MET A 213 2.69 -10.95 -13.50
N LEU A 214 2.52 -12.24 -13.22
CA LEU A 214 3.16 -12.92 -12.09
C LEU A 214 4.68 -12.98 -12.26
N GLU A 215 5.17 -13.37 -13.44
CA GLU A 215 6.59 -13.43 -13.78
C GLU A 215 7.26 -12.04 -13.72
N THR A 216 6.60 -10.99 -14.22
CA THR A 216 7.10 -9.61 -14.10
C THR A 216 7.19 -9.16 -12.64
N ALA A 217 6.18 -9.49 -11.82
CA ALA A 217 6.19 -9.15 -10.40
C ALA A 217 7.27 -9.93 -9.63
N ALA A 218 7.44 -11.22 -9.92
CA ALA A 218 8.47 -12.07 -9.34
C ALA A 218 9.89 -11.57 -9.69
N GLY A 219 10.14 -11.19 -10.94
CA GLY A 219 11.42 -10.61 -11.36
C GLY A 219 11.76 -9.32 -10.59
N LEU A 220 10.83 -8.36 -10.53
CA LEU A 220 11.01 -7.12 -9.78
C LEU A 220 11.24 -7.37 -8.28
N ARG A 221 10.53 -8.34 -7.71
CA ARG A 221 10.66 -8.72 -6.29
C ARG A 221 11.99 -9.40 -6.00
N ARG A 222 12.40 -10.36 -6.84
CA ARG A 222 13.70 -11.05 -6.78
C ARG A 222 14.84 -10.03 -6.82
N ASP A 223 14.79 -9.05 -7.72
CA ASP A 223 15.85 -8.05 -7.85
C ASP A 223 15.90 -7.12 -6.62
N GLY A 224 14.74 -6.74 -6.07
CA GLY A 224 14.64 -6.00 -4.81
C GLY A 224 15.03 -6.82 -3.55
N LEU A 225 14.99 -8.15 -3.62
CA LEU A 225 15.49 -9.06 -2.58
C LEU A 225 17.01 -9.26 -2.72
N ALA A 226 17.51 -9.48 -3.93
CA ALA A 226 18.95 -9.58 -4.23
C ALA A 226 19.72 -8.32 -3.80
N GLY A 227 19.10 -7.13 -3.96
CA GLY A 227 19.65 -5.87 -3.47
C GLY A 227 19.87 -5.81 -1.95
N GLN A 228 19.17 -6.62 -1.15
CA GLN A 228 19.34 -6.67 0.31
C GLN A 228 20.57 -7.49 0.73
N ILE A 229 20.96 -8.50 -0.06
CA ILE A 229 22.15 -9.33 0.19
C ILE A 229 23.37 -8.93 -0.66
N ALA A 230 23.22 -7.98 -1.59
CA ALA A 230 24.30 -7.46 -2.43
C ALA A 230 25.52 -7.00 -1.62
N ASP A 231 25.29 -6.45 -0.43
CA ASP A 231 26.31 -6.00 0.51
C ASP A 231 27.13 -7.15 1.11
N ALA A 232 26.55 -8.35 1.25
CA ALA A 232 27.23 -9.56 1.69
C ALA A 232 28.03 -10.20 0.52
N HIS A 233 27.41 -10.31 -0.65
CA HIS A 233 28.08 -10.75 -1.88
C HIS A 233 29.33 -9.90 -2.19
N ALA A 234 29.21 -8.57 -2.15
CA ALA A 234 30.33 -7.66 -2.38
C ALA A 234 31.48 -7.88 -1.37
N LYS A 235 31.17 -8.14 -0.10
CA LYS A 235 32.16 -8.41 0.96
C LYS A 235 32.85 -9.76 0.82
N GLU A 236 32.13 -10.83 0.42
CA GLU A 236 32.77 -12.13 0.14
C GLU A 236 33.64 -12.03 -1.13
N ARG A 237 33.13 -11.41 -2.19
CA ARG A 237 33.88 -11.19 -3.44
C ARG A 237 35.16 -10.40 -3.20
N ALA A 238 35.09 -9.24 -2.56
CA ALA A 238 36.25 -8.40 -2.28
C ALA A 238 37.28 -9.10 -1.39
N ARG A 239 36.84 -9.94 -0.44
CA ARG A 239 37.73 -10.77 0.39
C ARG A 239 38.48 -11.81 -0.45
N ALA A 240 37.79 -12.48 -1.38
CA ALA A 240 38.43 -13.42 -2.30
C ALA A 240 39.42 -12.71 -3.25
N GLU A 241 39.02 -11.58 -3.85
CA GLU A 241 39.89 -10.78 -4.73
C GLU A 241 41.16 -10.32 -4.02
N ALA A 242 41.05 -9.80 -2.79
CA ALA A 242 42.20 -9.38 -1.98
C ALA A 242 43.11 -10.56 -1.57
N TYR A 243 42.53 -11.71 -1.22
CA TYR A 243 43.29 -12.92 -0.86
C TYR A 243 44.15 -13.43 -2.03
N TYR A 244 43.53 -13.61 -3.22
CA TYR A 244 44.27 -14.11 -4.37
C TYR A 244 45.24 -13.08 -4.95
N ALA A 245 44.95 -11.77 -4.87
CA ALA A 245 45.92 -10.73 -5.22
C ALA A 245 47.17 -10.82 -4.32
N ALA A 246 47.01 -10.83 -3.00
CA ALA A 246 48.13 -10.96 -2.07
C ALA A 246 48.93 -12.28 -2.25
N ALA A 247 48.27 -13.35 -2.67
CA ALA A 247 48.93 -14.61 -3.02
C ALA A 247 49.78 -14.50 -4.31
N VAL A 248 49.26 -13.85 -5.35
CA VAL A 248 50.00 -13.56 -6.60
C VAL A 248 51.16 -12.61 -6.33
N ASP A 249 50.95 -11.48 -5.64
CA ASP A 249 52.01 -10.55 -5.24
C ASP A 249 53.15 -11.24 -4.46
N SER A 250 52.82 -12.27 -3.67
CA SER A 250 53.78 -13.08 -2.90
C SER A 250 54.50 -14.12 -3.78
N LEU A 251 53.85 -14.64 -4.82
CA LEU A 251 54.47 -15.51 -5.81
C LEU A 251 55.42 -14.72 -6.73
N GLU A 252 54.98 -13.58 -7.27
CA GLU A 252 55.76 -12.72 -8.16
C GLU A 252 57.04 -12.20 -7.51
N ARG A 253 56.95 -11.63 -6.29
CA ARG A 253 58.13 -11.17 -5.54
C ARG A 253 59.14 -12.29 -5.26
N ARG A 254 58.69 -13.55 -5.16
CA ARG A 254 59.58 -14.71 -5.03
C ARG A 254 60.15 -15.15 -6.38
N ALA A 255 59.39 -15.05 -7.46
CA ALA A 255 59.84 -15.39 -8.81
C ALA A 255 60.95 -14.43 -9.30
N ALA A 256 60.78 -13.12 -9.06
CA ALA A 256 61.75 -12.09 -9.43
C ALA A 256 63.12 -12.19 -8.72
N ASN A 257 63.22 -13.00 -7.66
CA ASN A 257 64.44 -13.20 -6.86
C ASN A 257 64.89 -14.68 -6.86
N ALA A 258 64.41 -15.50 -7.80
CA ALA A 258 64.72 -16.93 -7.88
C ALA A 258 65.60 -17.26 -9.11
N PRO A 259 66.49 -18.27 -9.03
CA PRO A 259 67.13 -18.85 -10.20
C PRO A 259 66.11 -19.39 -11.22
N ASP A 260 66.47 -19.43 -12.50
CA ASP A 260 65.53 -19.61 -13.62
C ASP A 260 64.60 -20.82 -13.50
N ASP A 261 65.11 -21.99 -13.13
CA ASP A 261 64.31 -23.22 -12.93
C ASP A 261 63.22 -23.01 -11.86
N ARG A 262 63.57 -22.33 -10.78
CA ARG A 262 62.65 -22.01 -9.68
C ARG A 262 61.72 -20.85 -10.03
N ALA A 263 62.16 -19.90 -10.85
CA ALA A 263 61.33 -18.83 -11.39
C ALA A 263 60.30 -19.36 -12.41
N ALA A 264 60.62 -20.43 -13.16
CA ALA A 264 59.67 -21.14 -14.02
C ALA A 264 58.57 -21.84 -13.19
N LEU A 265 58.96 -22.61 -12.17
CA LEU A 265 58.00 -23.26 -11.25
C LEU A 265 57.11 -22.26 -10.50
N LEU A 266 57.64 -21.08 -10.17
CA LEU A 266 56.84 -20.02 -9.53
C LEU A 266 55.86 -19.35 -10.51
N ARG A 267 56.21 -19.20 -11.79
CA ARG A 267 55.30 -18.69 -12.85
C ARG A 267 54.12 -19.64 -13.11
N ALA A 268 54.37 -20.93 -13.29
CA ALA A 268 53.30 -21.93 -13.41
C ALA A 268 52.36 -21.94 -12.19
N ARG A 269 52.90 -21.62 -10.99
CA ARG A 269 52.10 -21.48 -9.78
C ARG A 269 51.33 -20.15 -9.69
N ILE A 270 51.77 -19.08 -10.35
CA ILE A 270 50.99 -17.84 -10.53
C ILE A 270 49.80 -18.13 -11.44
N GLU A 271 50.03 -18.77 -12.59
CA GLU A 271 48.99 -19.15 -13.56
C GLU A 271 47.89 -19.98 -12.88
N SER A 272 48.26 -21.07 -12.19
CA SER A 272 47.33 -21.90 -11.41
C SER A 272 46.61 -21.11 -10.28
N THR A 273 47.26 -20.11 -9.67
CA THR A 273 46.60 -19.26 -8.65
C THR A 273 45.60 -18.28 -9.28
N CYS A 274 45.84 -17.83 -10.51
CA CYS A 274 44.91 -17.00 -11.29
C CYS A 274 43.71 -17.80 -11.82
N GLU A 275 43.90 -19.06 -12.23
CA GLU A 275 42.82 -19.98 -12.57
C GLU A 275 41.94 -20.29 -11.35
N GLU A 276 42.55 -20.61 -10.21
CA GLU A 276 41.85 -20.84 -8.94
C GLU A 276 41.08 -19.59 -8.48
N ARG A 277 41.65 -18.38 -8.63
CA ARG A 277 40.94 -17.12 -8.41
C ARG A 277 39.72 -16.99 -9.32
N ALA A 278 39.87 -17.29 -10.61
CA ALA A 278 38.76 -17.21 -11.58
C ALA A 278 37.65 -18.20 -11.21
N ARG A 279 37.98 -19.45 -10.84
CA ARG A 279 37.04 -20.45 -10.35
C ARG A 279 36.30 -19.95 -9.10
N ARG A 280 37.03 -19.49 -8.08
CA ARG A 280 36.40 -19.06 -6.81
C ARG A 280 35.51 -17.82 -6.98
N LEU A 281 35.83 -16.92 -7.89
CA LEU A 281 34.95 -15.78 -8.22
C LEU A 281 33.70 -16.20 -8.99
N ALA A 282 33.77 -17.26 -9.81
CA ALA A 282 32.59 -17.87 -10.43
C ALA A 282 31.72 -18.62 -9.40
N GLU A 283 32.33 -19.37 -8.47
CA GLU A 283 31.63 -20.01 -7.34
C GLU A 283 30.87 -18.98 -6.49
N ILE A 284 31.48 -17.84 -6.16
CA ILE A 284 30.83 -16.75 -5.42
C ILE A 284 29.70 -16.11 -6.23
N ALA A 285 29.90 -15.90 -7.53
CA ALA A 285 28.86 -15.34 -8.40
C ALA A 285 27.64 -16.26 -8.56
N GLU A 286 27.85 -17.58 -8.64
CA GLU A 286 26.74 -18.56 -8.69
C GLU A 286 26.10 -18.76 -7.31
N LYS A 287 26.87 -18.74 -6.21
CA LYS A 287 26.35 -18.77 -4.82
C LYS A 287 25.35 -17.64 -4.55
N TYR A 288 25.57 -16.46 -5.13
CA TYR A 288 24.72 -15.27 -4.98
C TYR A 288 23.82 -14.99 -6.20
N ARG A 289 23.61 -16.00 -7.06
CA ARG A 289 22.78 -15.87 -8.26
C ARG A 289 21.31 -15.97 -7.90
N ALA A 290 20.70 -14.82 -7.64
CA ALA A 290 19.28 -14.73 -7.38
C ALA A 290 18.43 -15.34 -8.52
N ARG A 291 17.53 -16.24 -8.15
CA ARG A 291 16.58 -16.96 -9.01
C ARG A 291 15.19 -16.87 -8.40
N HIS A 292 14.17 -17.19 -9.20
CA HIS A 292 12.80 -17.33 -8.73
C HIS A 292 12.08 -18.47 -9.45
N THR A 293 11.06 -19.03 -8.82
CA THR A 293 10.20 -20.09 -9.37
C THR A 293 8.73 -19.76 -9.13
N LEU A 294 7.87 -20.13 -10.09
CA LEU A 294 6.42 -19.96 -9.99
C LEU A 294 5.74 -21.34 -9.92
N THR A 295 5.24 -21.71 -8.75
CA THR A 295 4.42 -22.92 -8.56
C THR A 295 2.94 -22.51 -8.57
N PRO A 296 2.17 -22.71 -9.65
CA PRO A 296 0.76 -22.37 -9.68
C PRO A 296 -0.03 -23.28 -8.72
N TYR A 297 -0.77 -22.69 -7.79
CA TYR A 297 -1.64 -23.42 -6.86
C TYR A 297 -3.13 -23.09 -7.04
N ARG A 298 -3.50 -22.04 -7.80
CA ARG A 298 -4.89 -21.61 -7.95
C ARG A 298 -5.25 -21.15 -9.37
N LEU A 299 -6.39 -21.62 -9.88
CA LEU A 299 -6.98 -21.18 -11.14
C LEU A 299 -8.52 -21.19 -11.07
N TYR A 300 -9.11 -20.03 -10.81
CA TYR A 300 -10.57 -19.84 -10.82
C TYR A 300 -11.05 -19.04 -12.02
N LEU A 301 -12.10 -19.53 -12.68
CA LEU A 301 -12.93 -18.74 -13.58
C LEU A 301 -14.11 -18.14 -12.81
N LEU A 302 -14.03 -16.85 -12.51
CA LEU A 302 -15.10 -16.10 -11.86
C LEU A 302 -16.06 -15.55 -12.92
N ARG A 303 -17.34 -15.89 -12.82
CA ARG A 303 -18.43 -15.29 -13.60
C ARG A 303 -19.02 -14.15 -12.79
N VAL A 304 -18.58 -12.93 -13.06
CA VAL A 304 -18.99 -11.72 -12.33
C VAL A 304 -20.29 -11.18 -12.91
N PRO A 305 -21.34 -10.90 -12.12
CA PRO A 305 -22.55 -10.27 -12.64
C PRO A 305 -22.30 -8.81 -12.99
N VAL A 306 -22.78 -8.37 -14.16
CA VAL A 306 -22.57 -7.02 -14.70
C VAL A 306 -23.85 -6.38 -15.23
N LEU A 307 -23.83 -5.06 -15.35
CA LEU A 307 -24.73 -4.30 -16.23
C LEU A 307 -23.94 -3.78 -17.44
N ARG A 308 -24.31 -4.21 -18.64
CA ARG A 308 -23.78 -3.66 -19.89
C ARG A 308 -24.52 -2.38 -20.25
N LEU A 309 -23.77 -1.30 -20.45
CA LEU A 309 -24.23 -0.04 -21.00
C LEU A 309 -23.75 0.09 -22.45
N ALA A 310 -24.68 0.07 -23.40
CA ALA A 310 -24.40 0.32 -24.82
C ALA A 310 -24.36 1.82 -25.11
N LEU A 311 -23.22 2.33 -25.58
CA LEU A 311 -22.98 3.74 -25.85
C LEU A 311 -22.60 4.00 -27.31
N ASP A 312 -22.87 5.20 -27.78
CA ASP A 312 -22.29 5.77 -28.98
C ASP A 312 -21.36 6.92 -28.58
N VAL A 313 -20.07 6.82 -28.93
CA VAL A 313 -19.14 7.95 -28.83
C VAL A 313 -19.39 8.89 -30.01
N ARG A 314 -19.97 10.05 -29.74
CA ARG A 314 -20.31 11.06 -30.76
C ARG A 314 -19.19 12.05 -31.01
N ARG A 315 -18.86 12.31 -32.27
CA ARG A 315 -18.08 13.46 -32.74
C ARG A 315 -18.83 14.17 -33.87
N GLY A 316 -19.66 15.13 -33.50
CA GLY A 316 -20.69 15.70 -34.39
C GLY A 316 -21.67 14.62 -34.82
N GLU A 317 -21.85 14.45 -36.14
CA GLU A 317 -22.73 13.42 -36.71
C GLU A 317 -22.10 12.02 -36.72
N ARG A 318 -20.79 11.89 -36.48
CA ARG A 318 -20.13 10.59 -36.41
C ARG A 318 -20.38 9.93 -35.07
N ARG A 319 -20.68 8.63 -35.10
CA ARG A 319 -20.90 7.77 -33.93
C ARG A 319 -19.95 6.59 -34.01
N TYR A 320 -19.33 6.24 -32.89
CA TYR A 320 -18.51 5.04 -32.77
C TYR A 320 -19.08 4.19 -31.63
N PRO A 321 -19.56 2.96 -31.89
CA PRO A 321 -20.15 2.13 -30.85
C PRO A 321 -19.11 1.73 -29.81
N LEU A 322 -19.49 1.77 -28.54
CA LEU A 322 -18.68 1.36 -27.40
C LEU A 322 -19.61 0.76 -26.34
N ASP A 323 -19.31 -0.44 -25.88
CA ASP A 323 -20.09 -1.09 -24.82
C ASP A 323 -19.23 -1.19 -23.55
N LEU A 324 -19.79 -0.79 -22.41
CA LEU A 324 -19.11 -0.77 -21.11
C LEU A 324 -19.82 -1.69 -20.11
N ASP A 325 -19.08 -2.56 -19.43
CA ASP A 325 -19.63 -3.46 -18.41
C ASP A 325 -19.36 -2.93 -17.00
N TRP A 326 -20.42 -2.62 -16.25
CA TRP A 326 -20.36 -2.23 -14.85
C TRP A 326 -20.37 -3.48 -13.95
N LEU A 327 -19.28 -3.71 -13.22
CA LEU A 327 -19.09 -4.86 -12.34
C LEU A 327 -19.95 -4.71 -11.07
N LEU A 328 -21.08 -5.42 -10.98
CA LEU A 328 -22.06 -5.18 -9.90
C LEU A 328 -21.48 -5.37 -8.49
N PRO A 329 -20.73 -6.43 -8.14
CA PRO A 329 -20.19 -6.59 -6.79
C PRO A 329 -19.04 -5.63 -6.47
N ALA A 330 -18.42 -5.04 -7.48
CA ALA A 330 -17.29 -4.13 -7.31
C ALA A 330 -17.66 -2.64 -7.42
N GLY A 331 -18.80 -2.27 -8.01
CA GLY A 331 -19.21 -0.87 -8.15
C GLY A 331 -18.27 -0.01 -9.01
N GLU A 332 -17.64 -0.61 -10.02
CA GLU A 332 -16.74 0.04 -10.97
C GLU A 332 -16.95 -0.54 -12.39
N PHE A 333 -16.48 0.17 -13.43
CA PHE A 333 -16.44 -0.40 -14.78
C PHE A 333 -15.29 -1.40 -14.96
N ALA A 334 -15.52 -2.44 -15.76
CA ALA A 334 -14.47 -3.35 -16.20
C ALA A 334 -13.42 -2.59 -17.04
N PRO A 335 -12.12 -2.94 -16.94
CA PRO A 335 -11.07 -2.22 -17.64
C PRO A 335 -11.19 -2.38 -19.16
N LEU A 336 -10.87 -1.31 -19.89
CA LEU A 336 -11.05 -1.22 -21.34
C LEU A 336 -9.71 -1.22 -22.08
N ARG A 337 -9.63 -1.96 -23.18
CA ARG A 337 -8.55 -1.82 -24.17
C ARG A 337 -9.02 -0.94 -25.34
N CYS A 338 -8.09 -0.17 -25.91
CA CYS A 338 -8.30 0.64 -27.11
C CYS A 338 -8.86 -0.20 -28.27
N PRO A 339 -10.06 0.12 -28.81
CA PRO A 339 -10.69 -0.66 -29.88
C PRO A 339 -9.84 -0.82 -31.16
N ALA A 340 -8.92 0.11 -31.42
CA ALA A 340 -8.13 0.15 -32.65
C ALA A 340 -6.73 -0.50 -32.55
N CYS A 341 -6.23 -0.84 -31.36
CA CYS A 341 -4.93 -1.54 -31.22
C CYS A 341 -4.78 -2.45 -29.99
N ALA A 342 -5.85 -2.71 -29.24
CA ALA A 342 -5.85 -3.53 -28.04
C ALA A 342 -4.76 -3.14 -27.00
N ARG A 343 -4.43 -1.85 -26.87
CA ARG A 343 -3.58 -1.32 -25.78
C ARG A 343 -4.42 -0.69 -24.67
N SER A 344 -3.99 -0.85 -23.43
CA SER A 344 -4.62 -0.32 -22.22
C SER A 344 -4.06 1.05 -21.81
N GLY A 345 -4.70 1.69 -20.82
CA GLY A 345 -4.18 2.87 -20.09
C GLY A 345 -4.11 4.19 -20.87
N ALA A 346 -4.09 4.15 -22.20
CA ALA A 346 -4.06 5.32 -23.05
C ALA A 346 -5.47 5.92 -23.26
N GLN A 347 -5.60 7.24 -23.12
CA GLN A 347 -6.86 7.95 -23.32
C GLN A 347 -7.44 7.66 -24.72
N LEU A 348 -8.76 7.43 -24.77
CA LEU A 348 -9.49 7.31 -26.02
C LEU A 348 -9.68 8.68 -26.67
N VAL A 349 -9.57 8.72 -27.99
CA VAL A 349 -9.80 9.90 -28.83
C VAL A 349 -10.74 9.50 -29.95
N ALA A 350 -11.86 10.22 -30.10
CA ALA A 350 -12.77 10.05 -31.23
C ALA A 350 -12.15 10.75 -32.45
N ALA A 351 -11.58 10.00 -33.40
CA ALA A 351 -10.91 10.59 -34.55
C ALA A 351 -11.89 11.03 -35.65
N LYS A 352 -11.37 11.37 -36.84
CA LYS A 352 -12.22 11.53 -38.04
C LYS A 352 -12.68 10.17 -38.62
N THR A 353 -11.91 9.10 -38.46
CA THR A 353 -12.19 7.80 -39.11
C THR A 353 -12.62 6.70 -38.14
N HIS A 354 -12.12 6.68 -36.91
CA HIS A 354 -12.39 5.63 -35.92
C HIS A 354 -12.23 6.14 -34.48
N LEU A 355 -12.71 5.35 -33.52
CA LEU A 355 -12.36 5.49 -32.09
C LEU A 355 -11.06 4.72 -31.83
N GLY A 356 -10.04 5.42 -31.33
CA GLY A 356 -8.74 4.82 -31.00
C GLY A 356 -8.16 5.48 -29.75
N CYS A 357 -6.90 5.19 -29.42
CA CYS A 357 -6.16 5.95 -28.41
C CYS A 357 -5.20 6.94 -29.07
N GLU A 358 -4.62 7.85 -28.28
CA GLU A 358 -3.58 8.79 -28.72
C GLU A 358 -2.56 8.18 -29.70
N ARG A 359 -2.04 6.96 -29.44
CA ARG A 359 -1.01 6.31 -30.28
C ARG A 359 -1.53 5.69 -31.58
N CYS A 360 -2.84 5.47 -31.72
CA CYS A 360 -3.46 5.09 -33.00
C CYS A 360 -3.63 6.30 -33.92
N LEU A 361 -3.65 7.51 -33.33
CA LEU A 361 -4.19 8.71 -33.95
C LEU A 361 -3.18 9.86 -34.03
N ALA A 362 -2.05 9.74 -33.34
CA ALA A 362 -0.84 10.50 -33.59
C ALA A 362 -0.50 10.42 -35.09
N PRO A 363 -0.24 11.55 -35.75
CA PRO A 363 0.08 11.55 -37.18
C PRO A 363 1.31 10.67 -37.40
N LYS A 364 1.18 9.70 -38.33
CA LYS A 364 2.23 8.73 -38.64
C LYS A 364 3.49 9.49 -39.09
N ARG A 365 4.43 9.69 -38.16
CA ARG A 365 5.62 10.54 -38.35
C ARG A 365 6.29 10.07 -39.63
N ALA A 366 6.39 10.97 -40.63
CA ALA A 366 6.96 10.61 -41.92
C ALA A 366 8.33 9.98 -41.67
N ALA A 367 8.53 8.77 -42.19
CA ALA A 367 9.82 8.10 -42.07
C ALA A 367 10.88 9.05 -42.63
N PRO A 368 12.04 9.23 -41.95
CA PRO A 368 13.12 10.04 -42.50
C PRO A 368 13.43 9.49 -43.89
N ARG A 369 13.20 10.32 -44.92
CA ARG A 369 13.37 9.94 -46.32
C ARG A 369 14.80 9.42 -46.44
N PRO A 370 15.03 8.15 -46.85
CA PRO A 370 16.38 7.62 -46.92
C PRO A 370 17.20 8.55 -47.80
N VAL A 371 18.36 8.97 -47.27
CA VAL A 371 19.32 9.76 -48.05
C VAL A 371 19.63 8.94 -49.30
N PRO A 372 19.46 9.48 -50.51
CA PRO A 372 19.72 8.70 -51.72
C PRO A 372 21.18 8.29 -51.74
N GLU A 373 21.41 6.99 -51.64
CA GLU A 373 22.72 6.37 -51.76
C GLU A 373 23.33 6.74 -53.11
N SER A 374 24.57 7.24 -53.09
CA SER A 374 25.20 7.85 -54.27
C SER A 374 25.70 6.76 -55.24
N VAL A 375 24.78 6.16 -55.98
CA VAL A 375 25.08 5.17 -57.02
C VAL A 375 25.89 5.84 -58.15
N PRO A 376 27.10 5.37 -58.47
CA PRO A 376 27.89 5.90 -59.60
C PRO A 376 27.26 5.48 -60.95
N PRO A 377 27.35 6.30 -62.01
CA PRO A 377 26.55 6.13 -63.22
C PRO A 377 27.07 5.03 -64.17
N PRO A 378 26.22 4.05 -64.56
CA PRO A 378 26.47 3.17 -65.70
C PRO A 378 25.79 3.72 -66.97
N ARG A 379 26.63 4.24 -67.88
CA ARG A 379 26.52 4.33 -69.35
C ARG A 379 25.18 4.00 -70.06
N ASP A 380 24.76 4.96 -70.88
CA ASP A 380 24.41 4.84 -72.32
C ASP A 380 23.49 3.69 -72.80
N GLY A 381 22.29 4.05 -73.30
CA GLY A 381 21.34 3.16 -74.00
C GLY A 381 19.87 3.56 -73.74
N ALA A 382 19.20 4.47 -74.44
CA ALA A 382 18.97 4.72 -75.88
C ALA A 382 17.53 4.32 -76.34
N ALA A 383 16.82 5.31 -76.91
CA ALA A 383 15.62 5.24 -77.77
C ALA A 383 14.21 4.88 -77.18
N GLY A 384 13.17 5.46 -77.81
CA GLY A 384 11.72 5.21 -77.56
C GLY A 384 11.08 6.21 -76.59
N HIS A 385 10.48 7.35 -76.97
CA HIS A 385 9.32 7.62 -77.87
C HIS A 385 8.05 6.83 -77.48
N ALA A 386 6.86 7.43 -77.30
CA ALA A 386 6.41 8.84 -77.29
C ALA A 386 5.27 8.99 -76.21
N GLY A 387 4.87 10.16 -75.70
CA GLY A 387 4.16 11.26 -76.37
C GLY A 387 2.62 11.16 -76.11
N ALA A 388 1.85 12.23 -75.87
CA ALA A 388 2.19 13.65 -75.71
C ALA A 388 1.02 14.47 -75.09
N SER A 389 1.32 15.70 -74.64
CA SER A 389 0.38 16.83 -74.48
C SER A 389 -0.70 16.79 -73.37
N ALA A 390 -1.19 17.91 -72.83
CA ALA A 390 -0.91 19.33 -73.12
C ALA A 390 -1.06 20.25 -71.88
N LYS A 391 -0.37 21.40 -71.91
CA LYS A 391 -0.68 22.75 -71.35
C LYS A 391 -1.38 22.87 -69.97
N GLY A 392 -0.88 23.69 -69.03
CA GLY A 392 0.28 24.59 -69.10
C GLY A 392 0.46 25.47 -67.86
N ALA A 393 1.43 26.39 -67.97
CA ALA A 393 1.82 27.42 -67.00
C ALA A 393 0.64 28.35 -66.57
N VAL A 394 0.69 29.14 -65.50
CA VAL A 394 1.75 30.11 -65.11
C VAL A 394 1.83 30.31 -63.57
N ALA A 395 3.05 30.58 -63.08
CA ALA A 395 3.43 31.05 -61.73
C ALA A 395 4.11 32.45 -61.86
N PRO A 396 4.53 33.21 -60.82
CA PRO A 396 4.73 32.88 -59.40
C PRO A 396 3.90 33.84 -58.46
N GLU A 397 4.28 34.44 -57.33
CA GLU A 397 5.55 34.61 -56.58
C GLU A 397 5.35 35.03 -55.11
N HIS A 398 6.43 34.96 -54.33
CA HIS A 398 6.70 35.53 -53.00
C HIS A 398 6.98 37.06 -53.07
N PRO A 399 7.31 37.85 -52.00
CA PRO A 399 7.90 37.53 -50.67
C PRO A 399 7.20 38.20 -49.46
N GLY A 400 7.66 38.08 -48.20
CA GLY A 400 8.73 37.26 -47.58
C GLY A 400 9.12 37.79 -46.18
N ALA A 401 10.26 37.33 -45.61
CA ALA A 401 11.02 37.89 -44.46
C ALA A 401 10.27 38.12 -43.10
N ALA A 402 10.61 37.46 -41.98
CA ALA A 402 11.78 37.69 -41.10
C ALA A 402 11.72 39.02 -40.28
N ALA A 403 12.13 39.10 -39.00
CA ALA A 403 12.42 38.07 -37.97
C ALA A 403 12.54 38.70 -36.55
N ALA A 404 12.21 37.92 -35.50
CA ALA A 404 12.79 37.89 -34.14
C ALA A 404 12.82 39.15 -33.21
N VAL A 405 13.11 38.87 -31.93
CA VAL A 405 13.59 39.76 -30.82
C VAL A 405 12.57 40.67 -30.10
N GLY A 406 12.55 40.57 -28.75
CA GLY A 406 12.36 41.73 -27.85
C GLY A 406 11.27 41.63 -26.76
N PRO A 407 11.62 41.72 -25.45
CA PRO A 407 10.65 41.79 -24.34
C PRO A 407 10.49 43.22 -23.76
N GLY A 408 9.41 43.51 -23.01
CA GLY A 408 9.25 44.80 -22.33
C GLY A 408 8.12 44.92 -21.28
N ALA A 409 8.52 45.32 -20.07
CA ALA A 409 7.83 46.19 -19.08
C ALA A 409 6.33 45.99 -18.71
N VAL A 410 6.13 45.45 -17.50
CA VAL A 410 5.44 46.06 -16.33
C VAL A 410 4.92 47.50 -16.49
N PRO A 411 3.72 47.80 -15.92
CA PRO A 411 3.52 49.04 -15.16
C PRO A 411 3.15 48.81 -13.67
N VAL A 412 3.53 49.76 -12.82
CA VAL A 412 3.21 49.90 -11.38
C VAL A 412 2.71 51.33 -11.15
N VAL A 413 1.77 51.54 -10.20
CA VAL A 413 1.38 52.80 -9.48
C VAL A 413 -0.07 52.57 -8.94
N ARG A 414 -0.37 52.59 -7.63
CA ARG A 414 -0.45 53.73 -6.65
C ARG A 414 -1.64 54.69 -6.96
N GLN A 415 -2.35 55.34 -6.03
CA GLN A 415 -2.34 55.39 -4.53
C GLN A 415 -3.68 55.98 -4.01
N GLY A 416 -3.85 56.11 -2.68
CA GLY A 416 -4.98 56.79 -2.01
C GLY A 416 -5.79 55.83 -1.11
N ASP A 417 -5.86 55.91 0.23
CA ASP A 417 -5.88 57.03 1.21
C ASP A 417 -7.16 57.90 1.15
N ALA A 418 -7.83 58.31 2.25
CA ALA A 418 -7.83 57.91 3.68
C ALA A 418 -8.99 58.64 4.43
N ARG A 419 -9.17 58.39 5.75
CA ARG A 419 -10.10 59.08 6.71
C ARG A 419 -11.59 58.65 6.60
N GLY A 420 -12.41 58.72 7.65
CA GLY A 420 -12.18 58.99 9.08
C GLY A 420 -13.43 59.52 9.83
N ALA A 421 -13.45 59.42 11.18
CA ALA A 421 -14.46 59.96 12.13
C ALA A 421 -15.87 59.28 12.11
N GLU A 422 -16.38 58.75 13.24
CA GLU A 422 -17.34 59.36 14.22
C GLU A 422 -18.83 59.09 13.88
N ALA A 423 -19.84 59.12 14.78
CA ALA A 423 -19.94 58.89 16.23
C ALA A 423 -21.44 58.76 16.64
N ALA A 424 -21.73 58.31 17.88
CA ALA A 424 -23.07 58.22 18.53
C ALA A 424 -24.12 57.27 17.88
N GLY A 425 -25.20 56.83 18.55
CA GLY A 425 -25.49 56.87 20.00
C GLY A 425 -26.97 56.60 20.38
N GLY A 426 -27.21 55.72 21.36
CA GLY A 426 -28.54 55.49 21.99
C GLY A 426 -29.51 54.56 21.21
N ALA A 427 -30.63 54.08 21.79
CA ALA A 427 -31.02 54.05 23.20
C ALA A 427 -32.11 52.99 23.53
N VAL A 428 -31.98 52.36 24.71
CA VAL A 428 -33.04 51.95 25.68
C VAL A 428 -34.40 51.41 25.18
N ARG A 429 -34.75 50.20 25.64
CA ARG A 429 -36.08 49.94 26.25
C ARG A 429 -35.98 49.00 27.46
N ARG A 430 -36.89 49.17 28.44
CA ARG A 430 -36.92 48.47 29.75
C ARG A 430 -38.26 47.74 29.99
N GLY A 431 -38.20 46.64 30.74
CA GLY A 431 -39.30 45.94 31.43
C GLY A 431 -38.71 44.65 32.02
N ARG A 432 -38.63 44.36 33.33
CA ARG A 432 -39.41 44.70 34.54
C ARG A 432 -40.79 44.01 34.57
N GLY A 433 -41.07 43.06 35.48
CA GLY A 433 -40.20 42.39 36.47
C GLY A 433 -40.99 41.69 37.61
N GLY A 434 -40.29 41.03 38.54
CA GLY A 434 -40.86 40.38 39.75
C GLY A 434 -41.30 38.91 39.54
N GLY A 435 -41.41 38.06 40.58
CA GLY A 435 -41.02 38.23 42.00
C GLY A 435 -41.69 37.19 42.93
N GLY A 436 -41.00 36.72 43.99
CA GLY A 436 -41.41 35.64 44.93
C GLY A 436 -40.69 34.31 44.62
N ALA A 437 -40.02 33.58 45.54
CA ALA A 437 -40.32 33.16 46.93
C ALA A 437 -41.46 32.12 46.98
N GLU A 438 -41.42 31.02 47.76
CA GLU A 438 -40.90 30.81 49.12
C GLU A 438 -40.74 29.30 49.49
N ALA A 439 -39.99 28.95 50.56
CA ALA A 439 -39.94 27.65 51.28
C ALA A 439 -39.48 26.35 50.51
N GLY A 440 -39.03 25.27 51.17
CA GLY A 440 -38.65 25.09 52.59
C GLY A 440 -38.95 23.68 53.17
N ARG A 441 -37.90 22.83 53.32
CA ARG A 441 -37.72 21.58 54.14
C ARG A 441 -36.54 20.77 53.51
N ILE A 442 -35.51 20.24 54.17
CA ILE A 442 -35.24 19.62 55.50
C ILE A 442 -35.59 18.12 55.56
N ALA A 443 -34.67 17.32 56.15
CA ALA A 443 -34.49 15.85 56.18
C ALA A 443 -33.54 15.33 55.07
N GLU A 444 -32.31 14.83 55.30
CA GLU A 444 -31.60 14.34 56.50
C GLU A 444 -32.01 12.94 57.03
N ALA A 445 -31.04 12.23 57.65
CA ALA A 445 -31.03 10.81 58.03
C ALA A 445 -30.93 9.79 56.85
N SER A 446 -30.20 8.66 56.94
CA SER A 446 -29.24 8.22 57.97
C SER A 446 -28.28 7.14 57.43
N ALA A 447 -27.21 6.84 58.18
CA ALA A 447 -26.19 5.84 57.79
C ALA A 447 -26.12 4.63 58.74
N ALA A 448 -25.85 3.44 58.16
CA ALA A 448 -25.29 2.27 58.84
C ALA A 448 -24.28 1.64 57.86
N ARG A 449 -22.99 1.42 58.15
CA ARG A 449 -22.30 0.75 59.27
C ARG A 449 -22.62 -0.74 59.44
N ALA A 450 -21.71 -1.55 58.93
CA ALA A 450 -21.33 -2.83 59.53
C ALA A 450 -19.79 -2.97 59.45
N ALA A 451 -19.15 -3.19 60.60
CA ALA A 451 -17.90 -3.96 60.70
C ALA A 451 -18.32 -5.45 60.91
N SER A 452 -17.47 -6.47 60.88
CA SER A 452 -16.04 -6.61 61.18
C SER A 452 -15.46 -7.72 60.25
N ASP A 453 -14.21 -8.22 60.26
CA ASP A 453 -13.19 -8.33 61.30
C ASP A 453 -11.75 -8.15 60.81
N ARG A 454 -10.82 -7.98 61.77
CA ARG A 454 -9.38 -8.07 61.58
C ARG A 454 -8.80 -9.12 62.52
N THR A 455 -7.98 -10.03 61.99
CA THR A 455 -7.13 -10.92 62.78
C THR A 455 -5.67 -10.71 62.41
N ALA A 456 -4.83 -10.53 63.43
CA ALA A 456 -3.37 -10.38 63.35
C ALA A 456 -2.75 -11.46 64.27
N ALA A 457 -1.52 -11.94 64.08
CA ALA A 457 -0.58 -11.87 62.96
C ALA A 457 0.51 -12.95 63.16
N ALA A 458 1.29 -13.28 62.13
CA ALA A 458 2.57 -14.00 62.26
C ALA A 458 3.50 -13.67 61.08
N PRO A 459 4.81 -13.44 61.28
CA PRO A 459 5.77 -13.22 60.21
C PRO A 459 6.33 -14.54 59.66
N GLY A 460 6.34 -14.71 58.34
CA GLY A 460 6.96 -15.85 57.66
C GLY A 460 7.69 -15.41 56.39
N HIS A 461 8.87 -15.97 56.12
CA HIS A 461 9.67 -15.62 54.95
C HIS A 461 8.99 -16.04 53.65
N ALA A 462 8.55 -15.07 52.84
CA ALA A 462 8.15 -15.28 51.46
C ALA A 462 9.18 -14.63 50.53
N GLN A 463 9.72 -15.40 49.59
CA GLN A 463 10.75 -14.94 48.65
C GLN A 463 10.17 -13.92 47.65
N SER A 464 11.00 -12.96 47.24
CA SER A 464 10.65 -11.87 46.34
C SER A 464 10.34 -12.34 44.91
N ARG A 465 9.13 -12.88 44.68
CA ARG A 465 8.59 -13.08 43.33
C ARG A 465 8.62 -11.73 42.58
N PRO A 466 9.25 -11.64 41.39
CA PRO A 466 9.26 -10.40 40.64
C PRO A 466 7.81 -10.05 40.24
N GLN A 467 7.36 -8.85 40.60
CA GLN A 467 6.01 -8.39 40.29
C GLN A 467 5.80 -8.37 38.77
N SER A 468 4.95 -9.26 38.27
CA SER A 468 4.53 -9.29 36.88
C SER A 468 3.75 -8.00 36.58
N ARG A 469 4.38 -7.07 35.85
CA ARG A 469 3.69 -5.88 35.31
C ARG A 469 2.39 -6.32 34.63
N PRO A 470 1.23 -5.71 34.95
CA PRO A 470 -0.04 -6.17 34.42
C PRO A 470 -0.05 -6.14 32.89
N GLN A 471 -0.48 -7.24 32.28
CA GLN A 471 -0.72 -7.28 30.84
C GLN A 471 -1.76 -6.21 30.47
N ARG A 472 -1.48 -5.43 29.42
CA ARG A 472 -2.45 -4.48 28.86
C ARG A 472 -3.66 -5.29 28.38
N ARG A 473 -4.81 -5.13 29.03
CA ARG A 473 -6.07 -5.66 28.51
C ARG A 473 -6.45 -4.89 27.24
N SER A 474 -6.61 -5.61 26.12
CA SER A 474 -7.25 -5.07 24.91
C SER A 474 -8.59 -4.43 25.29
N ALA A 475 -8.95 -3.35 24.61
CA ALA A 475 -10.34 -2.88 24.65
C ALA A 475 -11.22 -3.83 23.82
N ASP A 476 -12.53 -3.74 24.01
CA ASP A 476 -13.51 -4.41 23.14
C ASP A 476 -13.37 -3.90 21.69
N PRO A 477 -13.22 -4.80 20.69
CA PRO A 477 -13.14 -4.42 19.29
C PRO A 477 -14.36 -3.65 18.77
N GLN A 478 -15.58 -3.89 19.26
CA GLN A 478 -16.77 -3.16 18.81
C GLN A 478 -16.72 -1.68 19.25
N THR A 479 -16.31 -1.43 20.49
CA THR A 479 -16.11 -0.10 21.06
C THR A 479 -15.03 0.69 20.30
N LEU A 480 -13.89 0.07 19.98
CA LEU A 480 -12.86 0.71 19.17
C LEU A 480 -13.34 0.98 17.74
N ARG A 481 -14.12 0.07 17.14
CA ARG A 481 -14.68 0.24 15.80
C ARG A 481 -15.66 1.41 15.76
N LYS A 482 -16.54 1.52 16.76
CA LYS A 482 -17.46 2.65 16.92
C LYS A 482 -16.72 3.97 17.09
N ARG A 483 -15.64 3.99 17.89
CA ARG A 483 -14.78 5.19 18.03
C ARG A 483 -14.09 5.58 16.71
N ALA A 484 -13.67 4.63 15.88
CA ALA A 484 -13.10 4.93 14.56
C ALA A 484 -14.11 5.59 13.63
N PHE A 485 -15.35 5.07 13.55
CA PHE A 485 -16.44 5.72 12.82
C PHE A 485 -16.70 7.14 13.34
N THR A 486 -16.93 7.30 14.65
CA THR A 486 -17.19 8.62 15.25
C THR A 486 -16.02 9.59 15.13
N PHE A 487 -14.78 9.13 15.00
CA PHE A 487 -13.66 9.99 14.66
C PHE A 487 -13.79 10.55 13.24
N TRP A 488 -14.01 9.71 12.23
CA TRP A 488 -14.13 10.12 10.84
C TRP A 488 -15.42 10.89 10.54
N GLU A 489 -16.55 10.57 11.19
CA GLU A 489 -17.79 11.36 11.15
C GLU A 489 -17.55 12.82 11.57
N ASN A 490 -16.78 13.04 12.65
CA ASN A 490 -16.48 14.39 13.14
C ASN A 490 -15.43 15.11 12.27
N ALA A 491 -14.52 14.39 11.63
CA ALA A 491 -13.59 14.95 10.64
C ALA A 491 -14.33 15.41 9.37
N ALA A 492 -15.20 14.57 8.83
CA ALA A 492 -16.07 14.88 7.70
C ALA A 492 -17.04 16.04 8.00
N GLY A 493 -17.64 16.05 9.20
CA GLY A 493 -18.55 17.09 9.66
C GLY A 493 -17.88 18.38 10.16
N GLY A 494 -16.56 18.48 10.14
CA GLY A 494 -15.82 19.69 10.55
C GLY A 494 -15.82 20.00 12.06
N ASP A 495 -16.22 19.05 12.93
CA ASP A 495 -16.36 19.30 14.37
C ASP A 495 -15.04 19.15 15.13
N ARG A 496 -14.23 20.21 15.06
CA ARG A 496 -12.95 20.33 15.77
C ARG A 496 -13.08 20.02 17.27
N ARG A 497 -14.16 20.48 17.93
CA ARG A 497 -14.32 20.35 19.39
C ARG A 497 -14.62 18.91 19.83
N LYS A 498 -15.26 18.10 18.98
CA LYS A 498 -15.40 16.65 19.24
C LYS A 498 -14.11 15.90 18.94
N LEU A 499 -13.39 16.25 17.88
CA LEU A 499 -12.08 15.66 17.56
C LEU A 499 -11.05 15.92 18.67
N GLU A 500 -10.99 17.13 19.22
CA GLU A 500 -10.12 17.47 20.36
C GLU A 500 -10.42 16.66 21.63
N ARG A 501 -11.63 16.10 21.78
CA ARG A 501 -11.99 15.17 22.88
C ARG A 501 -11.70 13.70 22.56
N LEU A 502 -11.54 13.36 21.28
CA LEU A 502 -11.21 12.01 20.81
C LEU A 502 -9.70 11.80 20.71
N CYS A 503 -8.93 12.83 20.37
CA CYS A 503 -7.47 12.80 20.36
C CYS A 503 -6.87 12.84 21.77
N ALA A 504 -5.68 12.26 21.92
CA ALA A 504 -4.86 12.48 23.10
C ALA A 504 -4.24 13.89 23.03
N PRO A 505 -4.10 14.61 24.17
CA PRO A 505 -3.29 15.82 24.20
C PRO A 505 -1.85 15.50 23.77
N ASP A 506 -1.15 16.51 23.24
CA ASP A 506 0.28 16.45 22.90
C ASP A 506 0.68 15.27 21.98
N SER A 507 -0.25 14.86 21.10
CA SER A 507 -0.10 13.70 20.22
C SER A 507 -0.01 14.11 18.75
N PRO A 508 0.54 13.26 17.85
CA PRO A 508 0.52 13.49 16.40
C PRO A 508 -0.88 13.81 15.85
N ALA A 509 -1.92 13.16 16.36
CA ALA A 509 -3.30 13.44 15.99
C ALA A 509 -3.75 14.85 16.44
N ALA A 510 -3.36 15.29 17.64
CA ALA A 510 -3.60 16.67 18.10
C ALA A 510 -2.74 17.70 17.34
N ALA A 511 -1.53 17.35 16.91
CA ALA A 511 -0.69 18.21 16.09
C ALA A 511 -1.34 18.51 14.72
N LEU A 512 -1.93 17.50 14.07
CA LEU A 512 -2.72 17.70 12.85
C LEU A 512 -3.95 18.61 13.08
N LEU A 513 -4.67 18.44 14.20
CA LEU A 513 -5.77 19.33 14.59
C LEU A 513 -5.31 20.77 14.86
N ARG A 514 -4.10 20.97 15.39
CA ARG A 514 -3.52 22.31 15.59
C ARG A 514 -3.20 23.00 14.26
N LEU A 515 -2.68 22.28 13.27
CA LEU A 515 -2.31 22.83 11.95
C LEU A 515 -3.50 23.23 11.07
N TYR A 516 -4.57 22.41 11.05
CA TYR A 516 -5.66 22.51 10.06
C TYR A 516 -7.08 22.50 10.66
N GLY A 517 -7.21 22.50 11.99
CA GLY A 517 -8.50 22.27 12.64
C GLY A 517 -9.06 20.90 12.29
N ALA A 518 -10.38 20.80 12.07
CA ALA A 518 -11.06 19.53 11.84
C ALA A 518 -10.62 18.78 10.56
N ALA A 519 -10.05 19.47 9.58
CA ALA A 519 -9.51 18.85 8.37
C ALA A 519 -8.15 18.15 8.58
N GLY A 520 -7.50 18.35 9.73
CA GLY A 520 -6.18 17.81 10.03
C GLY A 520 -6.03 16.29 9.85
N PRO A 521 -6.94 15.46 10.38
CA PRO A 521 -6.90 14.00 10.18
C PRO A 521 -7.04 13.59 8.71
N LEU A 522 -7.87 14.30 7.94
CA LEU A 522 -8.10 14.03 6.51
C LEU A 522 -6.87 14.39 5.68
N HIS A 523 -6.26 15.56 5.91
CA HIS A 523 -4.99 15.91 5.29
C HIS A 523 -3.83 15.00 5.75
N GLY A 524 -3.89 14.48 6.98
CA GLY A 524 -2.93 13.50 7.51
C GLY A 524 -2.90 12.18 6.73
N ILE A 525 -4.01 11.79 6.08
CA ILE A 525 -4.10 10.58 5.24
C ILE A 525 -4.00 10.86 3.73
N GLY A 526 -4.10 12.13 3.31
CA GLY A 526 -3.90 12.55 1.91
C GLY A 526 -5.11 13.17 1.21
N VAL A 527 -6.26 13.27 1.89
CA VAL A 527 -7.47 13.94 1.37
C VAL A 527 -7.17 15.40 1.05
N ARG A 528 -7.43 15.83 -0.19
CA ARG A 528 -7.16 17.20 -0.64
C ARG A 528 -8.22 18.19 -0.16
N SER A 529 -7.86 19.46 -0.12
CA SER A 529 -8.82 20.55 0.13
C SER A 529 -9.89 20.59 -0.96
N GLY A 530 -11.16 20.43 -0.58
CA GLY A 530 -12.31 20.40 -1.48
C GLY A 530 -12.90 19.01 -1.71
N GLU A 531 -12.18 17.93 -1.38
CA GLU A 531 -12.74 16.58 -1.38
C GLU A 531 -13.76 16.42 -0.24
N ARG A 532 -14.94 15.89 -0.57
CA ARG A 532 -16.03 15.60 0.38
C ARG A 532 -16.02 14.12 0.74
N VAL A 533 -15.86 13.82 2.02
CA VAL A 533 -16.03 12.46 2.55
C VAL A 533 -17.48 12.01 2.37
N GLU A 534 -17.69 10.84 1.77
CA GLU A 534 -19.01 10.24 1.56
C GLU A 534 -19.27 9.05 2.49
N SER A 535 -18.23 8.28 2.81
CA SER A 535 -18.30 7.18 3.78
C SER A 535 -16.90 6.80 4.29
N CYS A 536 -16.84 5.91 5.28
CA CYS A 536 -15.59 5.26 5.68
C CYS A 536 -15.83 3.80 6.07
N SER A 537 -14.77 3.00 6.07
CA SER A 537 -14.74 1.64 6.62
C SER A 537 -13.84 1.60 7.86
N ALA A 538 -14.01 0.58 8.71
CA ALA A 538 -13.20 0.41 9.92
C ALA A 538 -13.10 -1.07 10.33
N THR A 539 -11.86 -1.55 10.44
CA THR A 539 -11.45 -2.86 10.98
C THR A 539 -10.51 -2.62 12.17
N VAL A 540 -10.71 -3.35 13.26
CA VAL A 540 -9.94 -3.16 14.51
C VAL A 540 -8.91 -4.25 14.69
N PHE A 541 -7.70 -3.83 15.06
CA PHE A 541 -6.56 -4.68 15.32
C PHE A 541 -6.13 -4.49 16.79
N PRO A 542 -6.39 -5.47 17.67
CA PRO A 542 -6.04 -5.36 19.09
C PRO A 542 -4.53 -5.42 19.32
N ALA A 543 -4.08 -4.95 20.49
CA ALA A 543 -2.67 -4.95 20.86
C ALA A 543 -2.07 -6.36 21.04
N GLU A 544 -1.44 -6.90 20.00
CA GLU A 544 -0.66 -8.14 20.08
C GLU A 544 0.67 -7.96 20.84
N GLY A 545 0.90 -8.79 21.86
CA GLY A 545 2.14 -8.82 22.65
C GLY A 545 2.39 -7.63 23.58
N ARG A 546 3.50 -7.67 24.33
CA ARG A 546 3.81 -6.69 25.41
C ARG A 546 4.02 -5.24 24.94
N ARG A 547 4.15 -5.00 23.63
CA ARG A 547 4.36 -3.66 23.02
C ARG A 547 3.30 -3.30 21.96
N GLY A 548 2.22 -4.07 21.88
CA GLY A 548 1.13 -3.81 20.95
C GLY A 548 0.44 -2.46 21.21
N TRP A 549 -0.04 -1.86 20.13
CA TRP A 549 -0.93 -0.70 20.15
C TRP A 549 -2.25 -1.12 19.55
N ASP A 550 -3.33 -1.00 20.33
CA ASP A 550 -4.67 -1.15 19.79
C ASP A 550 -4.83 -0.13 18.66
N SER A 551 -5.29 -0.59 17.51
CA SER A 551 -5.34 0.20 16.27
C SER A 551 -6.64 -0.04 15.52
N ALA A 552 -7.03 0.88 14.65
CA ALA A 552 -8.14 0.69 13.72
C ALA A 552 -7.74 1.21 12.33
N GLY A 553 -7.87 0.38 11.31
CA GLY A 553 -7.54 0.74 9.92
C GLY A 553 -8.75 0.57 9.01
N GLY A 554 -8.75 1.29 7.90
CA GLY A 554 -9.81 1.24 6.90
C GLY A 554 -9.60 2.25 5.78
N GLU A 555 -10.66 2.49 5.03
CA GLU A 555 -10.72 3.43 3.91
C GLU A 555 -11.59 4.64 4.32
N VAL A 556 -11.19 5.85 3.91
CA VAL A 556 -12.08 7.02 3.84
C VAL A 556 -12.40 7.26 2.37
N HIS A 557 -13.67 7.11 1.98
CA HIS A 557 -14.12 7.35 0.62
C HIS A 557 -14.51 8.82 0.45
N THR A 558 -14.00 9.47 -0.59
CA THR A 558 -14.36 10.82 -1.00
C THR A 558 -15.00 10.81 -2.38
N ASP A 559 -15.63 11.92 -2.76
CA ASP A 559 -16.13 12.15 -4.12
C ASP A 559 -15.04 12.10 -5.22
N GLN A 560 -13.76 12.07 -4.83
CA GLN A 560 -12.60 12.00 -5.73
C GLN A 560 -11.74 10.72 -5.56
N GLY A 561 -12.12 9.78 -4.69
CA GLY A 561 -11.36 8.53 -4.51
C GLY A 561 -11.53 7.82 -3.16
N HIS A 562 -10.50 7.11 -2.73
CA HIS A 562 -10.40 6.48 -1.41
C HIS A 562 -9.01 6.71 -0.82
N HIS A 563 -8.96 6.86 0.50
CA HIS A 563 -7.73 7.15 1.24
C HIS A 563 -7.58 6.14 2.40
N ASP A 564 -6.58 5.27 2.31
CA ASP A 564 -6.23 4.28 3.33
C ASP A 564 -5.70 4.94 4.60
N TYR A 565 -6.20 4.53 5.77
CA TYR A 565 -5.80 5.07 7.06
C TYR A 565 -5.45 3.99 8.09
N LEU A 566 -4.64 4.40 9.07
CA LEU A 566 -4.50 3.73 10.37
C LEU A 566 -4.62 4.74 11.51
N LEU A 567 -5.52 4.47 12.45
CA LEU A 567 -5.63 5.12 13.76
C LEU A 567 -4.93 4.27 14.81
N ARG A 568 -4.21 4.89 15.75
CA ARG A 568 -3.65 4.23 16.94
C ARG A 568 -4.26 4.81 18.21
N TRP A 569 -4.62 3.96 19.17
CA TRP A 569 -5.26 4.35 20.43
C TRP A 569 -4.25 4.42 21.59
N SER A 570 -4.46 5.33 22.53
CA SER A 570 -3.61 5.49 23.72
C SER A 570 -3.63 4.25 24.64
N PRO A 571 -2.55 4.03 25.42
CA PRO A 571 -2.57 3.06 26.52
C PRO A 571 -3.44 3.57 27.67
N GLY A 572 -4.37 2.75 28.17
CA GLY A 572 -5.18 3.07 29.35
C GLY A 572 -6.67 2.80 29.16
N SER A 573 -7.51 3.33 30.05
CA SER A 573 -8.97 3.27 29.98
C SER A 573 -9.54 4.14 28.85
N ASP A 574 -8.93 5.29 28.60
CA ASP A 574 -9.61 6.40 27.94
C ASP A 574 -9.57 6.29 26.40
N ARG A 575 -8.63 5.49 25.88
CA ARG A 575 -8.49 5.05 24.47
C ARG A 575 -8.68 6.17 23.44
N SER A 576 -8.04 7.31 23.68
CA SER A 576 -7.97 8.45 22.78
C SER A 576 -7.05 8.17 21.58
N VAL A 577 -7.33 8.77 20.42
CA VAL A 577 -6.47 8.68 19.21
C VAL A 577 -5.15 9.38 19.50
N VAL A 578 -4.03 8.66 19.46
CA VAL A 578 -2.69 9.27 19.51
C VAL A 578 -2.18 9.64 18.13
N GLU A 579 -2.51 8.84 17.12
CA GLU A 579 -1.90 8.97 15.80
C GLU A 579 -2.90 8.65 14.70
N VAL A 580 -2.84 9.44 13.64
CA VAL A 580 -3.50 9.24 12.34
C VAL A 580 -2.38 9.08 11.32
N MET A 581 -2.40 7.98 10.57
CA MET A 581 -1.35 7.63 9.61
C MET A 581 -1.98 7.40 8.23
N PRO A 582 -1.38 7.89 7.13
CA PRO A 582 -1.67 7.37 5.81
C PRO A 582 -1.18 5.92 5.77
N TYR A 583 -1.91 5.05 5.10
CA TYR A 583 -1.47 3.68 4.81
C TYR A 583 -1.62 3.38 3.31
N ALA A 584 -1.13 2.22 2.87
CA ALA A 584 -1.24 1.78 1.49
C ALA A 584 -0.96 0.26 1.42
N THR A 585 -1.79 -0.56 2.07
CA THR A 585 -1.65 -2.02 2.01
C THR A 585 -2.99 -2.69 2.36
N PRO A 586 -3.45 -3.70 1.57
CA PRO A 586 -4.68 -4.42 1.84
C PRO A 586 -4.83 -4.94 3.28
N PHE A 587 -6.05 -4.90 3.80
CA PHE A 587 -6.41 -5.23 5.20
C PHE A 587 -6.30 -6.72 5.58
N ALA A 588 -5.47 -7.49 4.88
CA ALA A 588 -5.26 -8.93 5.06
C ALA A 588 -4.01 -9.28 5.91
N LEU A 589 -3.27 -8.29 6.42
CA LEU A 589 -2.07 -8.49 7.23
C LEU A 589 -2.35 -8.22 8.72
N ASN A 590 -1.68 -8.95 9.63
CA ASN A 590 -1.75 -8.68 11.07
C ASN A 590 -1.02 -7.37 11.45
N ALA A 591 -1.34 -6.80 12.61
CA ALA A 591 -0.81 -5.50 13.04
C ALA A 591 0.72 -5.48 13.14
N ALA A 592 1.34 -6.59 13.54
CA ALA A 592 2.78 -6.73 13.59
C ALA A 592 3.42 -6.59 12.20
N THR A 593 2.90 -7.29 11.19
CA THR A 593 3.38 -7.24 9.80
C THR A 593 3.07 -5.90 9.12
N MET A 594 1.89 -5.33 9.38
CA MET A 594 1.54 -3.98 8.91
C MET A 594 2.54 -2.93 9.43
N MET A 595 2.87 -2.98 10.72
CA MET A 595 3.86 -2.10 11.35
C MET A 595 5.30 -2.38 10.90
N ALA A 596 5.65 -3.64 10.57
CA ALA A 596 6.95 -3.97 10.01
C ALA A 596 7.15 -3.36 8.62
N ARG A 597 6.17 -3.52 7.71
CA ARG A 597 6.21 -2.91 6.36
C ARG A 597 6.22 -1.39 6.40
N TYR A 598 5.44 -0.79 7.31
CA TYR A 598 5.45 0.66 7.54
C TYR A 598 6.82 1.17 8.02
N ARG A 599 7.48 0.48 8.99
CA ARG A 599 8.84 0.83 9.43
C ARG A 599 9.90 0.65 8.33
N ALA A 600 9.67 -0.25 7.39
CA ALA A 600 10.53 -0.49 6.23
C ALA A 600 10.36 0.54 5.09
N GLY A 601 9.58 1.62 5.29
CA GLY A 601 9.49 2.73 4.35
C GLY A 601 8.66 2.45 3.08
N GLY A 602 7.84 1.39 3.07
CA GLY A 602 7.12 0.93 1.87
C GLY A 602 5.92 1.79 1.41
N THR A 603 5.67 2.94 2.03
CA THR A 603 4.60 3.89 1.65
C THR A 603 5.20 5.16 1.06
N GLU A 604 4.84 5.54 -0.17
CA GLU A 604 5.27 6.83 -0.72
C GLU A 604 4.85 7.99 0.21
N PRO A 605 5.73 8.98 0.47
CA PRO A 605 5.36 10.17 1.21
C PRO A 605 4.20 10.91 0.53
N THR A 606 3.18 11.29 1.31
CA THR A 606 2.05 12.13 0.89
C THR A 606 2.55 13.53 0.50
N SER A 607 3.11 13.65 -0.70
CA SER A 607 4.17 14.63 -1.03
C SER A 607 3.71 16.07 -1.27
N ARG A 608 2.40 16.36 -1.14
CA ARG A 608 1.82 17.70 -1.31
C ARG A 608 0.72 17.99 -0.30
N LEU A 609 1.13 18.22 0.94
CA LEU A 609 0.25 18.79 1.97
C LEU A 609 0.07 20.29 1.72
N LEU A 610 -1.11 20.82 2.04
CA LEU A 610 -1.42 22.24 1.83
C LEU A 610 -0.63 23.14 2.79
N ARG A 611 -0.39 24.39 2.39
CA ARG A 611 0.12 25.41 3.33
C ARG A 611 -0.87 25.57 4.49
N THR A 612 -0.33 25.65 5.70
CA THR A 612 -1.08 25.73 6.95
C THR A 612 -1.64 27.13 7.14
N GLY A 613 -2.91 27.23 7.53
CA GLY A 613 -3.53 28.52 7.90
C GLY A 613 -3.25 28.95 9.35
N ALA A 614 -2.61 28.09 10.14
CA ALA A 614 -2.23 28.37 11.52
C ALA A 614 -0.89 29.13 11.59
N GLU A 615 -0.78 30.05 12.53
CA GLU A 615 0.51 30.62 12.93
C GLU A 615 1.36 29.52 13.58
N VAL A 616 2.49 29.21 12.94
CA VAL A 616 3.47 28.22 13.37
C VAL A 616 4.83 28.87 13.51
N ASP A 617 5.60 28.43 14.49
CA ASP A 617 6.93 29.00 14.75
C ASP A 617 7.97 28.46 13.73
N PRO A 618 9.13 29.13 13.54
CA PRO A 618 10.08 28.75 12.50
C PRO A 618 10.66 27.32 12.59
N VAL A 619 10.69 26.69 13.78
CA VAL A 619 11.09 25.28 13.90
C VAL A 619 9.95 24.38 13.45
N ALA A 620 8.71 24.67 13.87
CA ALA A 620 7.52 23.95 13.42
C ALA A 620 7.29 24.08 11.90
N ASP A 621 7.49 25.26 11.31
CA ASP A 621 7.38 25.46 9.86
C ASP A 621 8.44 24.65 9.08
N LEU A 622 9.71 24.68 9.51
CA LEU A 622 10.76 23.86 8.89
C LEU A 622 10.52 22.35 9.04
N LEU A 623 10.03 21.90 10.20
CA LEU A 623 9.61 20.51 10.40
C LEU A 623 8.46 20.17 9.45
N TRP A 624 7.41 20.99 9.38
CA TRP A 624 6.27 20.70 8.51
C TRP A 624 6.66 20.65 7.03
N GLN A 625 7.39 21.65 6.54
CA GLN A 625 7.81 21.72 5.14
C GLN A 625 8.80 20.61 4.75
N ARG A 626 9.85 20.37 5.57
CA ARG A 626 10.94 19.44 5.19
C ARG A 626 10.71 18.00 5.64
N THR A 627 10.08 17.76 6.78
CA THR A 627 9.78 16.39 7.22
C THR A 627 8.65 15.81 6.40
N SER A 628 7.57 16.54 6.10
CA SER A 628 6.46 15.97 5.32
C SER A 628 6.86 15.57 3.90
N ALA A 629 7.68 16.40 3.22
CA ALA A 629 8.15 16.15 1.87
C ALA A 629 9.10 14.93 1.75
N ARG A 630 9.80 14.57 2.84
CA ARG A 630 10.79 13.45 2.86
C ARG A 630 10.28 12.18 3.56
N GLN A 631 9.42 12.33 4.56
CA GLN A 631 9.02 11.29 5.51
C GLN A 631 7.48 11.16 5.65
N GLY A 632 6.71 12.02 4.99
CA GLY A 632 5.24 12.01 5.03
C GLY A 632 4.62 12.77 6.22
N ALA A 633 3.32 13.03 6.09
CA ALA A 633 2.53 13.84 7.04
C ALA A 633 2.65 13.37 8.49
N HIS A 634 2.65 12.06 8.70
CA HIS A 634 2.61 11.43 10.02
C HIS A 634 3.94 11.57 10.78
N LEU A 635 5.10 11.49 10.12
CA LEU A 635 6.40 11.70 10.76
C LEU A 635 6.66 13.18 11.06
N ALA A 636 6.17 14.07 10.20
CA ALA A 636 6.11 15.50 10.49
C ALA A 636 5.20 15.78 11.70
N ALA A 637 4.04 15.12 11.79
CA ALA A 637 3.14 15.24 12.94
C ALA A 637 3.75 14.70 14.26
N ARG A 638 4.56 13.62 14.21
CA ARG A 638 5.38 13.19 15.37
C ARG A 638 6.38 14.27 15.77
N ALA A 639 7.17 14.78 14.82
CA ALA A 639 8.17 15.81 15.11
C ALA A 639 7.55 17.11 15.67
N LEU A 640 6.38 17.52 15.16
CA LEU A 640 5.61 18.65 15.69
C LEU A 640 5.05 18.40 17.09
N ALA A 641 4.52 17.21 17.35
CA ALA A 641 4.09 16.83 18.69
C ALA A 641 5.26 16.83 19.69
N SER A 642 6.46 16.34 19.29
CA SER A 642 7.69 16.49 20.07
C SER A 642 8.02 17.95 20.37
N TRP A 643 8.03 18.80 19.34
CA TRP A 643 8.42 20.20 19.49
C TRP A 643 7.44 20.98 20.38
N TRP A 644 6.14 20.77 20.23
CA TRP A 644 5.12 21.47 21.01
C TRP A 644 4.91 20.94 22.44
N ARG A 645 5.58 19.84 22.82
CA ARG A 645 5.68 19.37 24.22
C ARG A 645 6.74 20.13 25.05
N LEU A 646 7.51 21.02 24.45
CA LEU A 646 8.49 21.84 25.14
C LEU A 646 7.80 23.00 25.88
N ALA A 647 7.99 23.06 27.20
CA ALA A 647 7.45 24.14 28.04
C ALA A 647 8.10 25.51 27.74
N ASP A 648 9.34 25.51 27.25
CA ASP A 648 10.07 26.69 26.79
C ASP A 648 10.83 26.34 25.50
N PRO A 649 10.24 26.58 24.32
CA PRO A 649 10.93 26.47 23.04
C PRO A 649 11.82 27.69 22.74
N GLU A 650 11.61 28.84 23.40
CA GLU A 650 12.31 30.10 23.10
C GLU A 650 13.77 30.05 23.54
N ALA A 651 14.03 29.64 24.79
CA ALA A 651 15.39 29.46 25.31
C ALA A 651 16.22 28.40 24.56
N LEU A 652 15.57 27.57 23.73
CA LEU A 652 16.25 26.68 22.78
C LEU A 652 16.60 27.39 21.47
N ARG A 653 15.75 28.27 20.94
CA ARG A 653 16.03 29.07 19.73
C ARG A 653 17.10 30.14 19.95
N GLU A 654 17.18 30.71 21.15
CA GLU A 654 18.30 31.58 21.56
C GLU A 654 19.64 30.84 21.58
N ARG A 655 19.60 29.52 21.81
CA ARG A 655 20.79 28.68 22.06
C ARG A 655 21.26 27.86 20.86
N TYR A 656 20.39 27.57 19.90
CA TYR A 656 20.68 26.74 18.73
C TYR A 656 19.98 27.28 17.47
N PRO A 657 20.62 27.25 16.28
CA PRO A 657 19.98 27.63 15.04
C PRO A 657 18.70 26.82 14.77
N VAL A 658 17.67 27.48 14.23
CA VAL A 658 16.35 26.89 13.92
C VAL A 658 16.46 25.58 13.12
N ALA A 659 17.34 25.54 12.13
CA ALA A 659 17.59 24.34 11.33
C ALA A 659 18.24 23.19 12.11
N VAL A 660 19.09 23.49 13.11
CA VAL A 660 19.70 22.48 14.00
C VAL A 660 18.64 21.88 14.93
N LEU A 661 17.72 22.70 15.44
CA LEU A 661 16.59 22.24 16.26
C LEU A 661 15.65 21.35 15.44
N ALA A 662 15.21 21.80 14.27
CA ALA A 662 14.33 21.02 13.40
C ALA A 662 14.98 19.68 13.00
N ALA A 663 16.26 19.69 12.62
CA ALA A 663 17.04 18.49 12.34
C ALA A 663 17.12 17.54 13.56
N ALA A 664 17.39 18.06 14.76
CA ALA A 664 17.51 17.25 15.96
C ALA A 664 16.16 16.65 16.40
N VAL A 665 15.05 17.36 16.23
CA VAL A 665 13.70 16.87 16.52
C VAL A 665 13.27 15.80 15.51
N GLU A 666 13.42 16.04 14.20
CA GLU A 666 13.13 15.03 13.16
C GLU A 666 13.95 13.76 13.40
N ARG A 667 15.27 13.90 13.56
CA ARG A 667 16.19 12.78 13.81
C ARG A 667 15.80 11.98 15.04
N SER A 668 15.32 12.64 16.10
CA SER A 668 14.90 11.98 17.33
C SER A 668 13.57 11.24 17.17
N ALA A 669 12.58 11.85 16.50
CA ALA A 669 11.30 11.20 16.19
C ALA A 669 11.50 9.96 15.29
N CYS A 670 12.26 10.09 14.19
CA CYS A 670 12.56 8.97 13.28
C CYS A 670 13.37 7.85 13.94
N TYR A 671 14.32 8.18 14.83
CA TYR A 671 15.08 7.20 15.60
C TYR A 671 14.18 6.41 16.55
N TRP A 672 13.38 7.10 17.37
CA TRP A 672 12.54 6.42 18.37
C TRP A 672 11.33 5.69 17.78
N SER A 673 10.79 6.15 16.64
CA SER A 673 9.73 5.40 15.93
C SER A 673 10.24 4.17 15.17
N GLY A 674 11.57 4.00 15.06
CA GLY A 674 12.18 2.92 14.27
C GLY A 674 12.05 3.11 12.76
N ALA A 675 11.94 4.36 12.28
CA ALA A 675 11.79 4.72 10.87
C ALA A 675 13.15 5.10 10.22
N GLY A 676 14.24 4.46 10.63
CA GLY A 676 15.54 4.61 9.97
C GLY A 676 16.20 5.99 10.06
N GLY A 677 15.98 6.76 11.14
CA GLY A 677 16.43 8.16 11.30
C GLY A 677 17.94 8.46 11.31
N GLY A 678 18.79 7.55 10.84
CA GLY A 678 20.23 7.75 10.63
C GLY A 678 21.10 7.89 11.89
N GLY A 679 22.41 7.89 11.64
CA GLY A 679 23.39 8.49 12.52
C GLY A 679 23.24 10.01 12.57
N TYR A 680 23.96 10.65 13.50
CA TYR A 680 23.98 12.11 13.56
C TYR A 680 24.61 12.72 12.28
N GLY A 681 25.62 12.08 11.69
CA GLY A 681 26.23 12.51 10.42
C GLY A 681 25.24 12.54 9.25
N ASP A 682 24.42 11.50 9.09
CA ASP A 682 23.43 11.41 8.01
C ASP A 682 22.40 12.54 8.11
N ALA A 683 21.87 12.76 9.32
CA ALA A 683 20.92 13.84 9.59
C ALA A 683 21.57 15.24 9.44
N ALA A 684 22.85 15.39 9.80
CA ALA A 684 23.61 16.63 9.62
C ALA A 684 23.82 16.96 8.13
N LEU A 685 24.19 15.97 7.32
CA LEU A 685 24.29 16.07 5.86
C LEU A 685 22.92 16.44 5.24
N LEU A 686 21.88 15.69 5.60
CA LEU A 686 20.51 15.81 5.07
C LEU A 686 19.85 17.17 5.38
N TRP A 687 20.23 17.81 6.49
CA TRP A 687 19.74 19.14 6.87
C TRP A 687 20.70 20.28 6.56
N GLN A 688 21.93 19.98 6.12
CA GLN A 688 23.02 20.93 5.88
C GLN A 688 23.39 21.73 7.14
N VAL A 689 23.61 21.02 8.26
CA VAL A 689 23.94 21.61 9.58
C VAL A 689 25.19 20.95 10.19
N PRO A 690 25.94 21.64 11.08
CA PRO A 690 27.11 21.05 11.74
C PRO A 690 26.72 19.86 12.65
N GLU A 691 27.33 18.69 12.44
CA GLU A 691 27.03 17.49 13.25
C GLU A 691 27.30 17.71 14.75
N ALA A 692 28.36 18.46 15.08
CA ALA A 692 28.71 18.76 16.46
C ALA A 692 27.58 19.49 17.20
N ASP A 693 26.86 20.40 16.53
CA ASP A 693 25.75 21.14 17.12
C ASP A 693 24.45 20.35 17.09
N LEU A 694 24.24 19.53 16.06
CA LEU A 694 23.15 18.56 16.01
C LEU A 694 23.22 17.55 17.17
N ARG A 695 24.42 17.03 17.48
CA ARG A 695 24.67 16.15 18.64
C ARG A 695 24.38 16.87 19.97
N LYS A 696 24.82 18.13 20.13
CA LYS A 696 24.53 18.95 21.33
C LYS A 696 23.03 19.21 21.50
N ALA A 697 22.33 19.58 20.42
CA ALA A 697 20.89 19.85 20.42
C ALA A 697 20.09 18.57 20.69
N GLY A 698 20.39 17.46 20.02
CA GLY A 698 19.75 16.15 20.26
C GLY A 698 19.92 15.65 21.70
N ALA A 699 21.12 15.76 22.26
CA ALA A 699 21.37 15.42 23.67
C ALA A 699 20.69 16.38 24.68
N HIS A 700 20.31 17.58 24.26
CA HIS A 700 19.51 18.50 25.07
C HIS A 700 18.02 18.15 24.98
N LEU A 701 17.48 18.06 23.76
CA LEU A 701 16.09 17.70 23.47
C LEU A 701 15.71 16.35 24.08
N GLN A 702 16.57 15.32 24.00
CA GLN A 702 16.30 14.02 24.61
C GLN A 702 16.15 14.09 26.15
N ARG A 703 16.83 15.01 26.84
CA ARG A 703 16.70 15.20 28.30
C ARG A 703 15.39 15.90 28.67
N LEU A 704 14.88 16.79 27.80
CA LEU A 704 13.63 17.51 27.98
C LEU A 704 12.43 16.62 27.62
N LEU A 705 12.42 16.08 26.40
CA LEU A 705 11.30 15.35 25.80
C LEU A 705 11.17 13.90 26.29
N LYS A 706 12.29 13.28 26.67
CA LYS A 706 12.40 11.89 27.17
C LYS A 706 11.75 10.86 26.24
N LEU A 707 11.94 11.04 24.93
CA LEU A 707 11.37 10.18 23.89
C LEU A 707 11.84 8.73 24.05
N THR A 708 10.98 7.77 23.69
CA THR A 708 11.22 6.33 23.78
C THR A 708 10.52 5.59 22.63
N GLN A 709 10.74 4.28 22.47
CA GLN A 709 9.98 3.47 21.50
C GLN A 709 8.47 3.39 21.80
N ASP A 710 8.08 3.54 23.08
CA ASP A 710 6.68 3.58 23.52
C ASP A 710 6.09 4.99 23.53
N GLN A 711 6.91 6.02 23.30
CA GLN A 711 6.50 7.40 23.07
C GLN A 711 7.55 8.11 22.18
N PRO A 712 7.46 7.95 20.85
CA PRO A 712 8.40 8.54 19.90
C PRO A 712 8.06 10.00 19.51
N TRP A 713 7.21 10.67 20.30
CA TRP A 713 6.85 12.08 20.22
C TRP A 713 6.71 12.69 21.63
#